data_AF-A0A962H724-F1
#
_entry.id   AF-A0A962H724-F1
#
_cell.length_a   1.000
_cell.length_b   1.000
_cell.length_c   1.000
_cell.angle_alpha   90.00
_cell.angle_beta   90.00
_cell.angle_gamma   90.00
#
_symmetry.space_group_name_H-M   'P 1'
#
loop_
_entity.id
_entity.type
_entity.pdbx_description
1 polymer ?
#
loop_
_entity_poly.entity_id
_entity_poly.type
_entity_poly.pdbx_seq_one_letter_code
_entity_poly.pdbx_strand_id
1 'polypeptide(L)'
;FTTDAAPTVTSTVPANGALLQPPTGTITINFSEAVNFDTTANAANTSFDLECPAATPANFTVVTASPAASVVLDPDNTAIAGQTCTLTIRAAGITDADAGDPPDNLAADVLVMIEYDNPAMAADDAYSVTPHLLLSIGAASPQGGGVLVNDTLGGGDTITGFGPSGNCNLVVPNGSNAAASTAGGRVVLATDGSFSYGPPAGLVDNALPTPEDSFCYTLTGGSIGIVGLNIALTELVWFVDNNYLGANGASDGTQARPFTAIAGAYSVDTVNDTIHVASSATPYGNPGFALENGERLIGAGSGSDLETITGIVPVAGSSFPALGGSAPTLNCIGPCAVVTLGTNNTVRGLILASQLNGPAIAGVGFGTLTVAELRIDTIQGVALVLINGTLTGNFVDMDVTTGTGAGISLDTVGGTWSVTGNVSIGNVTGNGVRITNTPAGGSATFTGGLTINKPSAGAGVTFIANAAPINLGVVSVTTGAGPALTIDNSSGTVTTSGPGTVSATGGPALNISGSTLAINLSSASSTTSGTQGINLNNIGGTVNIGGGTILNPAGTAFLAQGTLGTFSYGGDITKNSGTSTGRLVDVGAGASGALTLSGSLSCQGACNGGGAFQAVRVNGRSGGTISFTGAKTLAPNPALTNTLVALTGNAGATINFSGTTLMGNSVVPTAGTAFSASGGGTLNLDGVFRADTNGGRAVDIDGMTLGGTMTDVMFSNGALGAGVPVIEITNSSAPSGLTFGQSLTFDHDDPGESGGGIRLQNNTGTYHFPRVITLNSTNTPALVASNGGTIDLGAITPGSMSNSSGVAIDVQNTIIGIDGINAVSVSSSGGANGILLNNTGTSGGLNVTGVGTTAGSGGTIQNITNNGIELRQTDFVSIRNLNLTNANTTDNCGTEAYDETGGENCRGAIYMNDVQHVLFDNIAINGTAEQGITGVDVTHLQLLNSSIVNAGNSIAESGILLRDLLGIQAEGNTNVISGTMVNNSAQIGVFIRNLKRTSGVLAQADRLEITNSTVTNSGDNTAGDNVTISVRDDPSNVGANFQTVVSGSSFTGVNGEISDGIQIDAGINAVSQLSISNTTFNNNNTAINITGANNSTTYFDVSNNPNINTDGGQGINVAVSGSASMIGTIANNVIDSFNANNPGFGIDAVVDATGSLVARIDNNIVTDFSIPL
;
A
#
# COMPACT_ATOMS: atom_id res chain seq x y z
N PHE A 1 -62.74 -124.38 -59.63
CA PHE A 1 -61.70 -123.36 -59.42
C PHE A 1 -62.35 -122.03 -59.74
N THR A 2 -62.65 -121.26 -58.70
CA THR A 2 -62.82 -119.81 -58.78
C THR A 2 -61.41 -119.22 -58.78
N THR A 3 -61.14 -118.26 -59.64
CA THR A 3 -59.90 -117.48 -59.65
C THR A 3 -60.15 -116.22 -58.83
N ASP A 4 -59.40 -116.02 -57.76
CA ASP A 4 -59.34 -114.77 -57.00
C ASP A 4 -58.29 -113.82 -57.58
N ALA A 5 -58.46 -112.53 -57.37
CA ALA A 5 -57.46 -111.54 -57.76
C ALA A 5 -56.44 -111.38 -56.63
N ALA A 6 -55.16 -111.20 -56.96
CA ALA A 6 -54.18 -110.87 -55.93
C ALA A 6 -54.57 -109.57 -55.21
N PRO A 7 -54.30 -109.45 -53.89
CA PRO A 7 -54.63 -108.25 -53.16
C PRO A 7 -53.93 -107.01 -53.75
N THR A 8 -54.58 -105.86 -53.62
CA THR A 8 -54.04 -104.55 -54.04
C THR A 8 -54.30 -103.49 -52.98
N VAL A 9 -53.41 -102.51 -52.83
CA VAL A 9 -53.66 -101.32 -52.00
C VAL A 9 -54.59 -100.39 -52.78
N THR A 10 -55.80 -100.15 -52.27
CA THR A 10 -56.81 -99.32 -52.93
C THR A 10 -56.70 -97.84 -52.57
N SER A 11 -56.25 -97.53 -51.34
CA SER A 11 -56.01 -96.16 -50.88
C SER A 11 -55.17 -96.13 -49.61
N THR A 12 -54.53 -94.99 -49.37
CA THR A 12 -53.97 -94.64 -48.06
C THR A 12 -54.55 -93.31 -47.56
N VAL A 13 -54.66 -93.19 -46.24
CA VAL A 13 -55.03 -91.95 -45.55
C VAL A 13 -54.01 -91.74 -44.43
N PRO A 14 -53.13 -90.74 -44.51
CA PRO A 14 -53.01 -89.73 -45.57
C PRO A 14 -52.70 -90.31 -46.97
N ALA A 15 -53.20 -89.65 -48.01
CA ALA A 15 -52.91 -90.04 -49.39
C ALA A 15 -51.44 -89.78 -49.74
N ASN A 16 -50.89 -90.51 -50.71
CA ASN A 16 -49.52 -90.31 -51.17
C ASN A 16 -49.27 -88.85 -51.62
N GLY A 17 -48.25 -88.21 -51.06
CA GLY A 17 -47.91 -86.81 -51.28
C GLY A 17 -48.65 -85.82 -50.35
N ALA A 18 -49.34 -86.30 -49.32
CA ALA A 18 -50.01 -85.43 -48.35
C ALA A 18 -48.98 -84.61 -47.56
N LEU A 19 -49.22 -83.29 -47.49
CA LEU A 19 -48.38 -82.34 -46.78
C LEU A 19 -48.99 -81.96 -45.43
N LEU A 20 -48.17 -81.49 -44.50
CA LEU A 20 -48.57 -80.91 -43.21
C LEU A 20 -49.50 -81.82 -42.39
N GLN A 21 -49.21 -83.11 -42.38
CA GLN A 21 -50.00 -84.06 -41.59
C GLN A 21 -49.65 -83.94 -40.11
N PRO A 22 -50.60 -84.16 -39.18
CA PRO A 22 -50.32 -84.14 -37.75
C PRO A 22 -49.29 -85.24 -37.41
N PRO A 23 -48.23 -84.95 -36.65
CA PRO A 23 -47.21 -85.95 -36.27
C PRO A 23 -47.73 -87.15 -35.45
N THR A 24 -48.94 -87.07 -34.91
CA THR A 24 -49.65 -88.15 -34.20
C THR A 24 -50.84 -88.68 -35.00
N GLY A 25 -50.91 -88.39 -36.30
CA GLY A 25 -51.97 -88.86 -37.19
C GLY A 25 -51.71 -90.30 -37.63
N THR A 26 -52.72 -91.16 -37.49
CA THR A 26 -52.61 -92.56 -37.94
C THR A 26 -52.57 -92.66 -39.47
N ILE A 27 -51.86 -93.66 -39.98
CA ILE A 27 -51.81 -94.00 -41.40
C ILE A 27 -52.69 -95.21 -41.64
N THR A 28 -53.80 -95.02 -42.33
CA THR A 28 -54.71 -96.10 -42.72
C THR A 28 -54.41 -96.56 -44.14
N ILE A 29 -54.28 -97.87 -44.34
CA ILE A 29 -54.01 -98.53 -45.61
C ILE A 29 -55.20 -99.45 -45.90
N ASN A 30 -55.88 -99.22 -47.02
CA ASN A 30 -57.02 -100.05 -47.42
C ASN A 30 -56.61 -100.97 -48.56
N PHE A 31 -57.05 -102.23 -48.49
CA PHE A 31 -56.78 -103.26 -49.48
C PHE A 31 -58.05 -103.59 -50.30
N SER A 32 -57.91 -104.28 -51.43
CA SER A 32 -59.05 -104.76 -52.24
C SER A 32 -59.88 -105.82 -51.54
N GLU A 33 -59.26 -106.52 -50.58
CA GLU A 33 -59.84 -107.60 -49.77
C GLU A 33 -59.09 -107.75 -48.44
N ALA A 34 -59.48 -108.74 -47.63
CA ALA A 34 -58.81 -109.01 -46.36
C ALA A 34 -57.45 -109.69 -46.58
N VAL A 35 -56.40 -109.15 -45.97
CA VAL A 35 -55.03 -109.64 -46.11
C VAL A 35 -54.42 -110.02 -44.76
N ASN A 36 -53.50 -110.98 -44.77
CA ASN A 36 -52.60 -111.25 -43.66
C ASN A 36 -51.39 -110.30 -43.70
N PHE A 37 -51.00 -109.79 -42.55
CA PHE A 37 -49.87 -108.86 -42.39
C PHE A 37 -49.25 -108.98 -41.00
N ASP A 38 -48.00 -108.55 -40.89
CA ASP A 38 -47.21 -108.50 -39.67
C ASP A 38 -47.69 -107.38 -38.76
N THR A 39 -48.04 -107.74 -37.52
CA THR A 39 -48.56 -106.82 -36.51
C THR A 39 -47.48 -106.33 -35.53
N THR A 40 -46.21 -106.67 -35.75
CA THR A 40 -45.10 -106.18 -34.93
C THR A 40 -44.71 -104.73 -35.28
N ALA A 41 -43.90 -104.08 -34.45
CA ALA A 41 -43.45 -102.70 -34.69
C ALA A 41 -42.34 -102.63 -35.76
N ASN A 42 -42.14 -101.45 -36.38
CA ASN A 42 -41.36 -101.26 -37.61
C ASN A 42 -40.04 -102.08 -37.71
N ALA A 43 -39.15 -101.98 -36.71
CA ALA A 43 -37.82 -102.61 -36.79
C ALA A 43 -37.82 -104.14 -36.98
N ALA A 44 -38.93 -104.81 -36.64
CA ALA A 44 -39.14 -106.25 -36.87
C ALA A 44 -40.28 -106.54 -37.86
N ASN A 45 -40.96 -105.52 -38.37
CA ASN A 45 -42.12 -105.66 -39.22
C ASN A 45 -41.72 -106.02 -40.66
N THR A 46 -42.29 -107.10 -41.17
CA THR A 46 -42.01 -107.63 -42.51
C THR A 46 -42.97 -107.12 -43.59
N SER A 47 -44.05 -106.45 -43.21
CA SER A 47 -45.13 -105.97 -44.08
C SER A 47 -45.10 -104.47 -44.35
N PHE A 48 -44.66 -103.66 -43.38
CA PHE A 48 -44.65 -102.21 -43.44
C PHE A 48 -43.31 -101.67 -42.94
N ASP A 49 -42.80 -100.64 -43.61
CA ASP A 49 -41.60 -99.93 -43.20
C ASP A 49 -41.79 -98.43 -43.34
N LEU A 50 -41.67 -97.69 -42.24
CA LEU A 50 -41.82 -96.24 -42.22
C LEU A 50 -40.46 -95.59 -41.97
N GLU A 51 -39.98 -94.77 -42.89
CA GLU A 51 -38.69 -94.08 -42.78
C GLU A 51 -38.89 -92.56 -42.76
N CYS A 52 -38.38 -91.87 -41.73
CA CYS A 52 -38.52 -90.42 -41.52
C CYS A 52 -37.17 -89.76 -41.14
N PRO A 53 -36.42 -89.16 -42.07
CA PRO A 53 -36.64 -89.14 -43.52
C PRO A 53 -36.22 -90.48 -44.16
N ALA A 54 -36.30 -90.60 -45.48
CA ALA A 54 -35.89 -91.81 -46.21
C ALA A 54 -34.54 -92.39 -45.73
N ALA A 55 -34.44 -93.72 -45.64
CA ALA A 55 -33.35 -94.50 -45.06
C ALA A 55 -33.13 -94.38 -43.54
N THR A 56 -34.02 -93.70 -42.80
CA THR A 56 -33.98 -93.60 -41.33
C THR A 56 -35.27 -94.18 -40.73
N PRO A 57 -35.25 -95.40 -40.17
CA PRO A 57 -36.46 -96.04 -39.65
C PRO A 57 -37.14 -95.23 -38.53
N ALA A 58 -38.43 -94.96 -38.70
CA ALA A 58 -39.31 -94.38 -37.69
C ALA A 58 -40.26 -95.45 -37.17
N ASN A 59 -40.34 -95.60 -35.85
CA ASN A 59 -41.15 -96.66 -35.25
C ASN A 59 -42.65 -96.37 -35.39
N PHE A 60 -43.45 -97.43 -35.57
CA PHE A 60 -44.91 -97.38 -35.54
C PHE A 60 -45.45 -98.61 -34.83
N THR A 61 -46.69 -98.53 -34.35
CA THR A 61 -47.46 -99.69 -33.93
C THR A 61 -48.53 -100.02 -34.96
N VAL A 62 -48.78 -101.31 -35.17
CA VAL A 62 -49.90 -101.77 -36.01
C VAL A 62 -51.10 -101.94 -35.09
N VAL A 63 -52.08 -101.05 -35.21
CA VAL A 63 -53.22 -101.01 -34.30
C VAL A 63 -54.31 -102.02 -34.69
N THR A 64 -54.28 -102.49 -35.93
CA THR A 64 -55.26 -103.45 -36.46
C THR A 64 -54.74 -104.89 -36.36
N ALA A 65 -55.60 -105.83 -35.94
CA ALA A 65 -55.26 -107.25 -35.93
C ALA A 65 -55.33 -107.86 -37.34
N SER A 66 -54.42 -108.79 -37.65
CA SER A 66 -54.41 -109.54 -38.91
C SER A 66 -55.21 -110.85 -38.81
N PRO A 67 -55.93 -111.29 -39.87
CA PRO A 67 -56.13 -110.62 -41.16
C PRO A 67 -57.21 -109.54 -41.17
N ALA A 68 -57.08 -108.52 -42.03
CA ALA A 68 -58.05 -107.42 -42.19
C ALA A 68 -57.98 -106.77 -43.59
N ALA A 69 -59.08 -106.14 -44.03
CA ALA A 69 -59.14 -105.40 -45.31
C ALA A 69 -58.67 -103.93 -45.21
N SER A 70 -58.40 -103.46 -44.00
CA SER A 70 -57.90 -102.12 -43.69
C SER A 70 -56.95 -102.23 -42.52
N VAL A 71 -55.81 -101.57 -42.60
CA VAL A 71 -54.75 -101.60 -41.57
C VAL A 71 -54.43 -100.19 -41.15
N VAL A 72 -54.38 -99.96 -39.84
CA VAL A 72 -54.04 -98.68 -39.25
C VAL A 72 -52.67 -98.79 -38.58
N LEU A 73 -51.74 -97.96 -39.03
CA LEU A 73 -50.44 -97.74 -38.40
C LEU A 73 -50.54 -96.47 -37.55
N ASP A 74 -50.05 -96.52 -36.32
CA ASP A 74 -49.90 -95.35 -35.46
C ASP A 74 -48.41 -95.03 -35.30
N PRO A 75 -47.91 -93.92 -35.87
CA PRO A 75 -46.54 -93.49 -35.68
C PRO A 75 -46.28 -93.17 -34.20
N ASP A 76 -45.51 -94.02 -33.53
CA ASP A 76 -45.35 -94.04 -32.07
C ASP A 76 -44.38 -92.95 -31.55
N ASN A 77 -44.04 -91.96 -32.39
CA ASN A 77 -42.95 -91.03 -32.14
C ASN A 77 -43.21 -89.63 -32.73
N THR A 78 -43.18 -88.62 -31.86
CA THR A 78 -43.26 -87.20 -32.23
C THR A 78 -42.02 -86.69 -32.99
N ALA A 79 -40.92 -87.45 -33.02
CA ALA A 79 -39.70 -87.10 -33.76
C ALA A 79 -39.84 -87.13 -35.30
N ILE A 80 -41.02 -87.51 -35.81
CA ILE A 80 -41.35 -87.39 -37.24
C ILE A 80 -41.83 -85.98 -37.62
N ALA A 81 -42.11 -85.10 -36.65
CA ALA A 81 -42.54 -83.73 -36.89
C ALA A 81 -41.52 -82.96 -37.74
N GLY A 82 -42.00 -82.23 -38.76
CA GLY A 82 -41.16 -81.49 -39.71
C GLY A 82 -40.44 -82.33 -40.75
N GLN A 83 -40.61 -83.66 -40.77
CA GLN A 83 -39.90 -84.57 -41.67
C GLN A 83 -40.81 -85.07 -42.81
N THR A 84 -40.22 -85.35 -43.98
CA THR A 84 -40.88 -86.12 -45.03
C THR A 84 -40.63 -87.60 -44.84
N CYS A 85 -41.66 -88.35 -44.48
CA CYS A 85 -41.61 -89.77 -44.27
C CYS A 85 -41.99 -90.56 -45.54
N THR A 86 -41.36 -91.72 -45.74
CA THR A 86 -41.74 -92.69 -46.77
C THR A 86 -42.22 -93.97 -46.10
N LEU A 87 -43.48 -94.34 -46.31
CA LEU A 87 -44.03 -95.64 -45.94
C LEU A 87 -43.91 -96.60 -47.13
N THR A 88 -43.24 -97.72 -46.91
CA THR A 88 -43.15 -98.85 -47.84
C THR A 88 -44.07 -99.97 -47.36
N ILE A 89 -45.09 -100.28 -48.16
CA ILE A 89 -45.93 -101.47 -47.98
C ILE A 89 -45.26 -102.59 -48.78
N ARG A 90 -44.63 -103.54 -48.10
CA ARG A 90 -43.81 -104.58 -48.72
C ARG A 90 -44.72 -105.69 -49.27
N ALA A 91 -44.64 -105.93 -50.57
CA ALA A 91 -45.46 -106.92 -51.25
C ALA A 91 -45.31 -108.33 -50.68
N ALA A 92 -44.08 -108.72 -50.37
CA ALA A 92 -43.78 -110.05 -49.82
C ALA A 92 -44.34 -110.28 -48.40
N GLY A 93 -44.63 -109.21 -47.66
CA GLY A 93 -45.15 -109.28 -46.29
C GLY A 93 -46.68 -109.19 -46.20
N ILE A 94 -47.38 -109.02 -47.33
CA ILE A 94 -48.84 -108.98 -47.39
C ILE A 94 -49.29 -110.20 -48.19
N THR A 95 -50.02 -111.13 -47.56
CA THR A 95 -50.60 -112.30 -48.23
C THR A 95 -52.12 -112.30 -48.17
N ASP A 96 -52.78 -113.07 -49.02
CA ASP A 96 -54.22 -113.30 -48.94
C ASP A 96 -54.59 -113.90 -47.57
N ALA A 97 -55.80 -113.58 -47.09
CA ALA A 97 -56.36 -114.17 -45.88
C ALA A 97 -57.04 -115.52 -46.14
N ASP A 98 -57.52 -115.76 -47.36
CA ASP A 98 -58.19 -117.00 -47.71
C ASP A 98 -57.32 -117.95 -48.54
N ALA A 99 -57.78 -119.19 -48.70
CA ALA A 99 -56.98 -120.27 -49.32
C ALA A 99 -57.13 -120.32 -50.85
N GLY A 100 -57.63 -119.24 -51.46
CA GLY A 100 -58.30 -119.20 -52.74
C GLY A 100 -57.48 -118.95 -54.00
N ASP A 101 -56.23 -118.45 -53.98
CA ASP A 101 -55.51 -118.17 -55.25
C ASP A 101 -53.98 -117.93 -55.11
N PRO A 102 -53.12 -118.47 -56.00
CA PRO A 102 -51.85 -117.87 -56.38
C PRO A 102 -52.00 -116.89 -57.58
N PRO A 103 -51.82 -115.57 -57.37
CA PRO A 103 -50.77 -115.05 -56.49
C PRO A 103 -51.25 -114.65 -55.09
N ASP A 104 -50.62 -115.27 -54.09
CA ASP A 104 -50.89 -115.08 -52.66
C ASP A 104 -50.46 -113.68 -52.15
N ASN A 105 -49.49 -113.02 -52.80
CA ASN A 105 -48.93 -111.74 -52.37
C ASN A 105 -49.34 -110.56 -53.28
N LEU A 106 -49.22 -109.33 -52.78
CA LEU A 106 -49.29 -108.11 -53.60
C LEU A 106 -48.31 -108.20 -54.79
N ALA A 107 -48.65 -107.57 -55.92
CA ALA A 107 -47.82 -107.62 -57.13
C ALA A 107 -46.47 -106.88 -57.02
N ALA A 108 -46.39 -105.82 -56.21
CA ALA A 108 -45.17 -105.02 -55.99
C ALA A 108 -45.30 -104.16 -54.72
N ASP A 109 -44.16 -103.73 -54.17
CA ASP A 109 -44.13 -102.80 -53.04
C ASP A 109 -44.84 -101.48 -53.41
N VAL A 110 -45.57 -100.89 -52.47
CA VAL A 110 -46.24 -99.60 -52.63
C VAL A 110 -45.59 -98.56 -51.73
N LEU A 111 -45.16 -97.43 -52.32
CA LEU A 111 -44.53 -96.32 -51.60
C LEU A 111 -45.50 -95.16 -51.41
N VAL A 112 -45.56 -94.63 -50.20
CA VAL A 112 -46.40 -93.49 -49.81
C VAL A 112 -45.53 -92.45 -49.11
N MET A 113 -45.42 -91.25 -49.67
CA MET A 113 -44.72 -90.12 -49.07
C MET A 113 -45.70 -89.25 -48.29
N ILE A 114 -45.34 -88.87 -47.06
CA ILE A 114 -46.14 -88.01 -46.19
C ILE A 114 -45.21 -86.99 -45.52
N GLU A 115 -45.52 -85.70 -45.60
CA GLU A 115 -44.81 -84.66 -44.87
C GLU A 115 -45.60 -84.26 -43.62
N TYR A 116 -44.93 -84.23 -42.47
CA TYR A 116 -45.53 -83.95 -41.17
C TYR A 116 -45.22 -82.51 -40.71
N ASP A 117 -46.20 -81.85 -40.09
CA ASP A 117 -46.12 -80.45 -39.64
C ASP A 117 -45.13 -80.27 -38.47
N ASN A 118 -44.50 -79.08 -38.36
CA ASN A 118 -43.66 -78.67 -37.23
C ASN A 118 -44.30 -77.45 -36.54
N PRO A 119 -45.06 -77.64 -35.44
CA PRO A 119 -45.80 -76.56 -34.82
C PRO A 119 -44.87 -75.50 -34.21
N ALA A 120 -45.19 -74.22 -34.40
CA ALA A 120 -44.49 -73.13 -33.72
C ALA A 120 -44.56 -73.29 -32.19
N MET A 121 -43.40 -73.24 -31.55
CA MET A 121 -43.26 -73.28 -30.10
C MET A 121 -42.52 -72.04 -29.61
N ALA A 122 -43.21 -71.25 -28.78
CA ALA A 122 -42.63 -70.10 -28.11
C ALA A 122 -41.83 -70.55 -26.87
N ALA A 123 -40.67 -69.94 -26.65
CA ALA A 123 -39.83 -70.10 -25.48
C ALA A 123 -39.93 -68.84 -24.61
N ASP A 124 -39.75 -69.00 -23.30
CA ASP A 124 -39.74 -67.86 -22.39
C ASP A 124 -38.46 -67.03 -22.56
N ASP A 125 -38.61 -65.71 -22.51
CA ASP A 125 -37.53 -64.74 -22.63
C ASP A 125 -37.24 -64.04 -21.29
N ALA A 126 -36.04 -63.49 -21.16
CA ALA A 126 -35.68 -62.65 -20.02
C ALA A 126 -34.79 -61.49 -20.44
N TYR A 127 -35.16 -60.28 -20.02
CA TYR A 127 -34.40 -59.05 -20.28
C TYR A 127 -34.15 -58.28 -18.99
N SER A 128 -32.96 -57.68 -18.88
CA SER A 128 -32.65 -56.71 -17.83
C SER A 128 -33.16 -55.33 -18.23
N VAL A 129 -33.66 -54.59 -17.25
CA VAL A 129 -34.27 -53.28 -17.45
C VAL A 129 -33.67 -52.29 -16.46
N THR A 130 -33.27 -51.11 -16.93
CA THR A 130 -32.98 -49.98 -16.05
C THR A 130 -34.28 -49.26 -15.69
N PRO A 131 -34.60 -49.01 -14.40
CA PRO A 131 -35.80 -48.27 -14.00
C PRO A 131 -35.96 -46.95 -14.75
N HIS A 132 -37.20 -46.59 -15.07
CA HIS A 132 -37.60 -45.34 -15.76
C HIS A 132 -37.02 -45.07 -17.16
N LEU A 133 -36.09 -45.88 -17.66
CA LEU A 133 -35.56 -45.75 -19.02
C LEU A 133 -36.34 -46.62 -20.00
N LEU A 134 -36.51 -46.13 -21.23
CA LEU A 134 -37.08 -46.94 -22.29
C LEU A 134 -36.09 -48.06 -22.66
N LEU A 135 -36.54 -49.30 -22.64
CA LEU A 135 -35.82 -50.43 -23.21
C LEU A 135 -36.27 -50.65 -24.65
N SER A 136 -35.33 -50.67 -25.58
CA SER A 136 -35.57 -51.00 -27.00
C SER A 136 -34.76 -52.24 -27.38
N ILE A 137 -35.46 -53.33 -27.67
CA ILE A 137 -34.88 -54.59 -28.13
C ILE A 137 -35.15 -54.75 -29.63
N GLY A 138 -34.09 -54.72 -30.43
CA GLY A 138 -34.16 -55.03 -31.85
C GLY A 138 -34.16 -56.55 -32.09
N ALA A 139 -34.54 -56.96 -33.29
CA ALA A 139 -34.68 -58.38 -33.64
C ALA A 139 -33.41 -59.24 -33.40
N ALA A 140 -32.19 -58.68 -33.51
CA ALA A 140 -30.94 -59.43 -33.36
C ALA A 140 -29.98 -58.92 -32.25
N SER A 141 -30.29 -57.78 -31.63
CA SER A 141 -29.47 -57.12 -30.61
C SER A 141 -30.28 -55.92 -30.09
N PRO A 142 -30.13 -55.48 -28.82
CA PRO A 142 -29.26 -55.99 -27.75
C PRO A 142 -29.88 -57.09 -26.86
N GLN A 143 -29.15 -57.55 -25.84
CA GLN A 143 -29.57 -58.54 -24.83
C GLN A 143 -30.03 -59.92 -25.36
N GLY A 144 -29.47 -60.37 -26.48
CA GLY A 144 -29.84 -61.66 -27.09
C GLY A 144 -30.81 -61.54 -28.27
N GLY A 145 -31.38 -60.35 -28.53
CA GLY A 145 -32.26 -60.08 -29.67
C GLY A 145 -33.74 -60.13 -29.31
N GLY A 146 -34.63 -60.12 -30.30
CA GLY A 146 -36.08 -60.07 -30.09
C GLY A 146 -36.66 -61.39 -29.55
N VAL A 147 -37.92 -61.37 -29.16
CA VAL A 147 -38.61 -62.52 -28.53
C VAL A 147 -38.67 -63.79 -29.39
N LEU A 148 -38.37 -63.68 -30.68
CA LEU A 148 -38.37 -64.80 -31.62
C LEU A 148 -37.01 -65.52 -31.73
N VAL A 149 -35.95 -65.03 -31.08
CA VAL A 149 -34.58 -65.53 -31.31
C VAL A 149 -34.34 -66.93 -30.76
N ASN A 150 -35.00 -67.30 -29.66
CA ASN A 150 -34.94 -68.62 -29.02
C ASN A 150 -36.16 -69.51 -29.35
N ASP A 151 -37.08 -69.04 -30.20
CA ASP A 151 -38.28 -69.75 -30.60
C ASP A 151 -38.03 -70.76 -31.72
N THR A 152 -38.89 -71.79 -31.79
CA THR A 152 -38.92 -72.70 -32.93
C THR A 152 -40.06 -72.28 -33.86
N LEU A 153 -39.71 -71.80 -35.07
CA LEU A 153 -40.65 -71.27 -36.07
C LEU A 153 -40.71 -72.15 -37.33
N GLY A 154 -41.90 -72.34 -37.87
CA GLY A 154 -42.15 -72.85 -39.21
C GLY A 154 -42.18 -71.73 -40.27
N GLY A 155 -42.15 -72.12 -41.54
CA GLY A 155 -42.17 -71.17 -42.66
C GLY A 155 -43.49 -70.40 -42.75
N GLY A 156 -43.54 -69.18 -42.19
CA GLY A 156 -44.72 -68.31 -42.23
C GLY A 156 -45.30 -67.96 -40.86
N ASP A 157 -44.77 -68.52 -39.77
CA ASP A 157 -45.24 -68.22 -38.41
C ASP A 157 -44.87 -66.80 -37.98
N THR A 158 -45.84 -66.12 -37.37
CA THR A 158 -45.70 -64.76 -36.85
C THR A 158 -46.34 -64.64 -35.48
N ILE A 159 -46.03 -63.56 -34.76
CA ILE A 159 -46.70 -63.20 -33.51
C ILE A 159 -48.11 -62.69 -33.83
N THR A 160 -49.14 -63.27 -33.22
CA THR A 160 -50.55 -62.94 -33.49
C THR A 160 -51.17 -62.00 -32.45
N GLY A 161 -50.59 -61.92 -31.25
CA GLY A 161 -51.09 -61.09 -30.17
C GLY A 161 -50.08 -60.95 -29.03
N PHE A 162 -50.22 -59.89 -28.21
CA PHE A 162 -49.47 -59.72 -26.97
C PHE A 162 -50.29 -58.97 -25.91
N GLY A 163 -49.86 -59.06 -24.64
CA GLY A 163 -50.50 -58.38 -23.50
C GLY A 163 -49.87 -58.75 -22.15
N PRO A 164 -50.47 -58.33 -21.03
CA PRO A 164 -49.96 -58.69 -19.70
C PRO A 164 -50.06 -60.20 -19.47
N SER A 165 -49.24 -60.74 -18.58
CA SER A 165 -49.23 -62.17 -18.26
C SER A 165 -50.64 -62.65 -17.85
N GLY A 166 -51.17 -63.63 -18.57
CA GLY A 166 -52.55 -64.12 -18.45
C GLY A 166 -53.55 -63.55 -19.48
N ASN A 167 -53.15 -62.59 -20.33
CA ASN A 167 -53.96 -62.08 -21.45
C ASN A 167 -53.10 -61.75 -22.68
N CYS A 168 -52.48 -62.77 -23.26
CA CYS A 168 -51.44 -62.66 -24.31
C CYS A 168 -51.97 -62.33 -25.72
N ASN A 169 -53.27 -62.06 -25.89
CA ASN A 169 -53.89 -61.70 -27.17
C ASN A 169 -54.69 -60.38 -27.08
N LEU A 170 -54.32 -59.52 -26.12
CA LEU A 170 -55.01 -58.25 -25.88
C LEU A 170 -54.81 -57.25 -27.03
N VAL A 171 -53.61 -57.20 -27.60
CA VAL A 171 -53.21 -56.24 -28.64
C VAL A 171 -52.54 -56.95 -29.80
N VAL A 172 -52.86 -56.55 -31.03
CA VAL A 172 -52.22 -57.07 -32.24
C VAL A 172 -50.85 -56.40 -32.42
N PRO A 173 -49.75 -57.16 -32.58
CA PRO A 173 -48.41 -56.62 -32.79
C PRO A 173 -48.30 -55.94 -34.16
N ASN A 174 -47.80 -54.71 -34.18
CA ASN A 174 -47.52 -53.94 -35.40
C ASN A 174 -46.37 -52.94 -35.23
N GLY A 175 -45.66 -52.98 -34.09
CA GLY A 175 -44.59 -52.04 -33.78
C GLY A 175 -45.06 -50.63 -33.39
N SER A 176 -46.37 -50.41 -33.16
CA SER A 176 -46.91 -49.10 -32.75
C SER A 176 -47.98 -49.17 -31.68
N ASN A 177 -48.84 -50.20 -31.71
CA ASN A 177 -49.85 -50.45 -30.71
C ASN A 177 -49.17 -50.81 -29.38
N ALA A 178 -49.76 -50.36 -28.27
CA ALA A 178 -49.22 -50.62 -26.95
C ALA A 178 -50.18 -51.43 -26.07
N ALA A 179 -49.61 -52.29 -25.24
CA ALA A 179 -50.30 -52.99 -24.15
C ALA A 179 -49.67 -52.61 -22.81
N ALA A 180 -50.43 -52.75 -21.73
CA ALA A 180 -49.85 -52.75 -20.39
C ALA A 180 -49.16 -54.10 -20.14
N SER A 181 -47.99 -54.09 -19.52
CA SER A 181 -47.40 -55.27 -18.87
C SER A 181 -48.12 -55.56 -17.54
N THR A 182 -47.73 -56.64 -16.87
CA THR A 182 -48.35 -57.12 -15.64
C THR A 182 -48.27 -56.11 -14.49
N ALA A 183 -47.14 -55.42 -14.35
CA ALA A 183 -46.93 -54.37 -13.36
C ALA A 183 -47.30 -52.96 -13.86
N GLY A 184 -47.91 -52.85 -15.05
CA GLY A 184 -48.44 -51.59 -15.58
C GLY A 184 -47.46 -50.75 -16.41
N GLY A 185 -46.30 -51.30 -16.78
CA GLY A 185 -45.43 -50.73 -17.80
C GLY A 185 -46.05 -50.78 -19.20
N ARG A 186 -45.48 -50.06 -20.16
CA ARG A 186 -46.00 -49.94 -21.54
C ARG A 186 -45.14 -50.77 -22.50
N VAL A 187 -45.72 -51.78 -23.13
CA VAL A 187 -45.07 -52.64 -24.13
C VAL A 187 -45.58 -52.30 -25.52
N VAL A 188 -44.68 -52.16 -26.50
CA VAL A 188 -45.00 -52.12 -27.94
C VAL A 188 -44.21 -53.22 -28.62
N LEU A 189 -44.88 -54.18 -29.25
CA LEU A 189 -44.28 -55.34 -29.90
C LEU A 189 -44.53 -55.29 -31.42
N ALA A 190 -43.50 -55.59 -32.21
CA ALA A 190 -43.56 -55.76 -33.65
C ALA A 190 -43.65 -57.24 -34.04
N THR A 191 -44.09 -57.50 -35.27
CA THR A 191 -44.26 -58.87 -35.79
C THR A 191 -42.94 -59.61 -36.01
N ASP A 192 -41.82 -58.88 -36.08
CA ASP A 192 -40.46 -59.44 -36.19
C ASP A 192 -39.82 -59.78 -34.83
N GLY A 193 -40.58 -59.67 -33.73
CA GLY A 193 -40.12 -59.94 -32.38
C GLY A 193 -39.38 -58.80 -31.70
N SER A 194 -39.13 -57.68 -32.40
CA SER A 194 -38.59 -56.48 -31.77
C SER A 194 -39.65 -55.80 -30.89
N PHE A 195 -39.23 -55.23 -29.75
CA PHE A 195 -40.15 -54.55 -28.84
C PHE A 195 -39.52 -53.36 -28.14
N SER A 196 -40.37 -52.46 -27.67
CA SER A 196 -40.00 -51.43 -26.70
C SER A 196 -40.81 -51.60 -25.42
N TYR A 197 -40.15 -51.43 -24.28
CA TYR A 197 -40.77 -51.49 -22.97
C TYR A 197 -40.44 -50.22 -22.19
N GLY A 198 -41.48 -49.48 -21.81
CA GLY A 198 -41.40 -48.37 -20.87
C GLY A 198 -41.80 -48.86 -19.47
N PRO A 199 -40.87 -48.92 -18.50
CA PRO A 199 -41.18 -49.33 -17.13
C PRO A 199 -42.28 -48.46 -16.51
N PRO A 200 -43.09 -48.99 -15.57
CA PRO A 200 -43.97 -48.15 -14.76
C PRO A 200 -43.15 -47.26 -13.81
N ALA A 201 -43.72 -46.13 -13.40
CA ALA A 201 -43.09 -45.22 -12.45
C ALA A 201 -43.00 -45.82 -11.03
N GLY A 202 -41.86 -45.62 -10.37
CA GLY A 202 -41.66 -45.93 -8.95
C GLY A 202 -41.39 -47.39 -8.59
N LEU A 203 -41.21 -48.29 -9.57
CA LEU A 203 -40.79 -49.67 -9.29
C LEU A 203 -39.25 -49.77 -9.21
N VAL A 204 -38.77 -50.23 -8.05
CA VAL A 204 -37.38 -50.65 -7.78
C VAL A 204 -37.40 -52.00 -7.07
N ASP A 205 -36.42 -52.85 -7.34
CA ASP A 205 -36.42 -54.24 -6.86
C ASP A 205 -36.23 -54.35 -5.33
N ASN A 206 -36.84 -55.37 -4.73
CA ASN A 206 -36.54 -55.80 -3.37
C ASN A 206 -36.45 -57.33 -3.30
N ALA A 207 -35.40 -57.88 -3.91
CA ALA A 207 -34.84 -59.22 -3.71
C ALA A 207 -35.88 -60.37 -3.67
N LEU A 208 -36.45 -60.74 -4.82
CA LEU A 208 -37.18 -62.00 -5.02
C LEU A 208 -36.81 -62.71 -6.35
N PRO A 209 -36.96 -64.05 -6.45
CA PRO A 209 -36.52 -64.84 -7.61
C PRO A 209 -37.47 -64.84 -8.82
N THR A 210 -38.43 -63.92 -8.92
CA THR A 210 -39.38 -63.79 -10.04
C THR A 210 -39.19 -62.44 -10.76
N PRO A 211 -39.35 -62.36 -12.10
CA PRO A 211 -39.34 -61.08 -12.80
C PRO A 211 -40.40 -60.14 -12.21
N GLU A 212 -40.02 -58.91 -11.86
CA GLU A 212 -40.92 -57.94 -11.21
C GLU A 212 -41.96 -57.34 -12.17
N ASP A 213 -41.71 -57.45 -13.47
CA ASP A 213 -42.71 -57.22 -14.50
C ASP A 213 -42.60 -58.28 -15.60
N SER A 214 -43.68 -58.47 -16.33
CA SER A 214 -43.73 -59.40 -17.45
C SER A 214 -44.85 -59.06 -18.43
N PHE A 215 -44.66 -59.48 -19.67
CA PHE A 215 -45.73 -59.55 -20.66
C PHE A 215 -45.62 -60.89 -21.39
N CYS A 216 -46.65 -61.27 -22.14
CA CYS A 216 -46.62 -62.48 -22.94
C CYS A 216 -47.07 -62.21 -24.37
N TYR A 217 -46.65 -63.06 -25.29
CA TYR A 217 -47.02 -63.03 -26.70
C TYR A 217 -47.49 -64.41 -27.17
N THR A 218 -48.27 -64.43 -28.25
CA THR A 218 -48.81 -65.67 -28.83
C THR A 218 -48.29 -65.83 -30.26
N LEU A 219 -47.73 -66.99 -30.59
CA LEU A 219 -47.35 -67.36 -31.95
C LEU A 219 -48.54 -67.92 -32.74
N THR A 220 -48.38 -67.95 -34.05
CA THR A 220 -49.27 -68.69 -34.96
C THR A 220 -49.39 -70.15 -34.48
N GLY A 221 -50.62 -70.67 -34.34
CA GLY A 221 -50.87 -71.99 -33.72
C GLY A 221 -51.15 -71.96 -32.21
N GLY A 222 -51.00 -70.82 -31.53
CA GLY A 222 -51.49 -70.61 -30.16
C GLY A 222 -50.48 -70.85 -29.03
N SER A 223 -49.22 -71.14 -29.36
CA SER A 223 -48.13 -71.24 -28.36
C SER A 223 -47.84 -69.87 -27.72
N ILE A 224 -47.58 -69.83 -26.41
CA ILE A 224 -47.42 -68.60 -25.63
C ILE A 224 -46.01 -68.57 -25.05
N GLY A 225 -45.29 -67.47 -25.29
CA GLY A 225 -44.02 -67.16 -24.63
C GLY A 225 -44.23 -66.09 -23.56
N ILE A 226 -43.60 -66.25 -22.40
CA ILE A 226 -43.58 -65.25 -21.33
C ILE A 226 -42.25 -64.49 -21.37
N VAL A 227 -42.33 -63.17 -21.39
CA VAL A 227 -41.18 -62.28 -21.35
C VAL A 227 -41.02 -61.73 -19.94
N GLY A 228 -39.98 -62.19 -19.25
CA GLY A 228 -39.58 -61.69 -17.93
C GLY A 228 -38.76 -60.40 -18.04
N LEU A 229 -39.14 -59.38 -17.27
CA LEU A 229 -38.46 -58.09 -17.21
C LEU A 229 -37.87 -57.90 -15.80
N ASN A 230 -36.54 -58.02 -15.71
CA ASN A 230 -35.80 -57.92 -14.46
C ASN A 230 -35.37 -56.47 -14.24
N ILE A 231 -36.10 -55.74 -13.39
CA ILE A 231 -35.83 -54.34 -13.07
C ILE A 231 -34.59 -54.23 -12.17
N ALA A 232 -33.60 -53.42 -12.56
CA ALA A 232 -32.34 -53.29 -11.82
C ALA A 232 -32.50 -52.49 -10.52
N LEU A 233 -31.71 -52.85 -9.50
CA LEU A 233 -31.58 -52.15 -8.21
C LEU A 233 -30.71 -50.91 -8.33
N THR A 234 -31.26 -49.82 -8.84
CA THR A 234 -30.56 -48.53 -8.95
C THR A 234 -31.39 -47.40 -8.34
N GLU A 235 -30.74 -46.27 -8.04
CA GLU A 235 -31.44 -45.01 -7.75
C GLU A 235 -32.39 -44.65 -8.91
N LEU A 236 -33.45 -43.89 -8.64
CA LEU A 236 -34.40 -43.49 -9.67
C LEU A 236 -33.96 -42.18 -10.34
N VAL A 237 -34.19 -42.12 -11.66
CA VAL A 237 -34.08 -40.88 -12.43
C VAL A 237 -35.47 -40.45 -12.87
N TRP A 238 -35.93 -39.30 -12.37
CA TRP A 238 -37.20 -38.68 -12.72
C TRP A 238 -37.01 -37.68 -13.86
N PHE A 239 -37.82 -37.78 -14.91
CA PHE A 239 -37.71 -36.94 -16.10
C PHE A 239 -38.80 -35.86 -16.12
N VAL A 240 -38.40 -34.62 -16.37
CA VAL A 240 -39.29 -33.45 -16.48
C VAL A 240 -39.08 -32.75 -17.82
N ASP A 241 -40.13 -32.61 -18.63
CA ASP A 241 -40.15 -31.90 -19.90
C ASP A 241 -41.50 -31.17 -20.10
N ASN A 242 -41.48 -29.83 -20.02
CA ASN A 242 -42.69 -29.02 -20.18
C ASN A 242 -43.17 -28.92 -21.64
N ASN A 243 -42.42 -29.46 -22.60
CA ASN A 243 -42.82 -29.59 -23.99
C ASN A 243 -43.51 -30.94 -24.28
N TYR A 244 -43.59 -31.85 -23.30
CA TYR A 244 -44.23 -33.15 -23.50
C TYR A 244 -45.74 -33.02 -23.71
N LEU A 245 -46.21 -33.41 -24.90
CA LEU A 245 -47.61 -33.30 -25.32
C LEU A 245 -48.41 -34.61 -25.18
N GLY A 246 -47.90 -35.61 -24.46
CA GLY A 246 -48.62 -36.86 -24.21
C GLY A 246 -48.45 -37.95 -25.28
N ALA A 247 -47.40 -37.87 -26.12
CA ALA A 247 -47.19 -38.78 -27.25
C ALA A 247 -47.19 -40.28 -26.88
N ASN A 248 -46.84 -40.62 -25.63
CA ASN A 248 -46.81 -41.99 -25.12
C ASN A 248 -47.83 -42.23 -23.98
N GLY A 249 -48.80 -41.33 -23.80
CA GLY A 249 -49.78 -41.37 -22.72
C GLY A 249 -49.57 -40.28 -21.65
N ALA A 250 -50.32 -40.36 -20.55
CA ALA A 250 -50.21 -39.41 -19.44
C ALA A 250 -48.81 -39.42 -18.83
N SER A 251 -48.32 -38.25 -18.42
CA SER A 251 -47.02 -38.10 -17.76
C SER A 251 -46.98 -38.84 -16.43
N ASP A 252 -45.92 -39.59 -16.19
CA ASP A 252 -45.66 -40.30 -14.92
C ASP A 252 -44.21 -40.18 -14.43
N GLY A 253 -43.38 -39.37 -15.10
CA GLY A 253 -42.00 -39.10 -14.68
C GLY A 253 -40.96 -40.05 -15.24
N THR A 254 -41.36 -41.04 -16.04
CA THR A 254 -40.43 -41.91 -16.78
C THR A 254 -39.89 -41.23 -18.04
N GLN A 255 -38.78 -41.70 -18.61
CA GLN A 255 -38.14 -41.09 -19.79
C GLN A 255 -39.10 -40.95 -20.98
N ALA A 256 -39.97 -41.94 -21.21
CA ALA A 256 -40.92 -41.93 -22.31
C ALA A 256 -42.17 -41.06 -22.05
N ARG A 257 -42.45 -40.75 -20.78
CA ARG A 257 -43.63 -40.02 -20.29
C ARG A 257 -43.24 -39.03 -19.18
N PRO A 258 -42.34 -38.08 -19.47
CA PRO A 258 -41.81 -37.17 -18.46
C PRO A 258 -42.90 -36.29 -17.84
N PHE A 259 -42.71 -35.86 -16.60
CA PHE A 259 -43.57 -34.86 -15.97
C PHE A 259 -43.54 -33.54 -16.75
N THR A 260 -44.67 -32.88 -16.91
CA THR A 260 -44.76 -31.57 -17.58
C THR A 260 -44.42 -30.38 -16.67
N ALA A 261 -44.29 -30.63 -15.36
CA ALA A 261 -43.92 -29.64 -14.36
C ALA A 261 -43.04 -30.27 -13.29
N ILE A 262 -42.11 -29.49 -12.74
CA ILE A 262 -41.14 -29.96 -11.74
C ILE A 262 -41.81 -30.44 -10.44
N ALA A 263 -42.97 -29.87 -10.09
CA ALA A 263 -43.76 -30.28 -8.95
C ALA A 263 -44.25 -31.74 -9.03
N GLY A 264 -44.31 -32.32 -10.23
CA GLY A 264 -44.61 -33.74 -10.40
C GLY A 264 -43.51 -34.63 -9.85
N ALA A 265 -42.25 -34.35 -10.19
CA ALA A 265 -41.08 -35.10 -9.71
C ALA A 265 -40.90 -34.95 -8.19
N TYR A 266 -40.93 -33.72 -7.68
CA TYR A 266 -40.80 -33.40 -6.24
C TYR A 266 -41.89 -34.03 -5.35
N SER A 267 -42.99 -34.53 -5.92
CA SER A 267 -44.05 -35.17 -5.12
C SER A 267 -43.83 -36.66 -4.88
N VAL A 268 -42.86 -37.26 -5.57
CA VAL A 268 -42.65 -38.71 -5.62
C VAL A 268 -41.18 -39.12 -5.50
N ASP A 269 -40.25 -38.16 -5.54
CA ASP A 269 -38.83 -38.41 -5.34
C ASP A 269 -38.51 -38.80 -3.90
N THR A 270 -37.36 -39.44 -3.74
CA THR A 270 -36.83 -39.88 -2.45
C THR A 270 -35.32 -39.61 -2.36
N VAL A 271 -34.76 -39.73 -1.16
CA VAL A 271 -33.32 -39.55 -0.89
C VAL A 271 -32.41 -40.21 -1.94
N ASN A 272 -31.44 -39.45 -2.42
CA ASN A 272 -30.48 -39.80 -3.48
C ASN A 272 -31.05 -39.94 -4.91
N ASP A 273 -32.34 -39.68 -5.14
CA ASP A 273 -32.87 -39.68 -6.52
C ASP A 273 -32.26 -38.56 -7.37
N THR A 274 -32.38 -38.72 -8.69
CA THR A 274 -31.97 -37.71 -9.67
C THR A 274 -33.17 -37.16 -10.40
N ILE A 275 -33.32 -35.84 -10.43
CA ILE A 275 -34.35 -35.15 -11.20
C ILE A 275 -33.67 -34.54 -12.43
N HIS A 276 -33.99 -35.07 -13.61
CA HIS A 276 -33.53 -34.53 -14.88
C HIS A 276 -34.56 -33.57 -15.49
N VAL A 277 -34.13 -32.34 -15.81
CA VAL A 277 -34.96 -31.31 -16.45
C VAL A 277 -34.51 -31.09 -17.89
N ALA A 278 -35.41 -31.31 -18.85
CA ALA A 278 -35.14 -31.15 -20.27
C ALA A 278 -35.05 -29.67 -20.69
N SER A 279 -34.29 -29.38 -21.75
CA SER A 279 -34.20 -28.03 -22.33
C SER A 279 -35.58 -27.53 -22.75
N SER A 280 -35.86 -26.25 -22.48
CA SER A 280 -37.09 -25.60 -22.94
C SER A 280 -36.87 -24.12 -23.21
N ALA A 281 -37.59 -23.60 -24.21
CA ALA A 281 -37.63 -22.17 -24.51
C ALA A 281 -38.53 -21.40 -23.52
N THR A 282 -39.43 -22.09 -22.82
CA THR A 282 -40.30 -21.51 -21.80
C THR A 282 -39.80 -21.89 -20.40
N PRO A 283 -39.73 -20.94 -19.45
CA PRO A 283 -39.35 -21.26 -18.07
C PRO A 283 -40.30 -22.27 -17.42
N TYR A 284 -39.75 -23.17 -16.63
CA TYR A 284 -40.51 -24.09 -15.78
C TYR A 284 -41.01 -23.34 -14.54
N GLY A 285 -42.31 -23.03 -14.53
CA GLY A 285 -43.00 -22.45 -13.38
C GLY A 285 -42.84 -23.32 -12.14
N ASN A 286 -42.30 -22.75 -11.06
CA ASN A 286 -41.95 -23.45 -9.84
C ASN A 286 -42.52 -22.73 -8.60
N PRO A 287 -43.29 -23.38 -7.73
CA PRO A 287 -43.71 -22.80 -6.43
C PRO A 287 -42.56 -22.72 -5.39
N GLY A 288 -41.34 -23.08 -5.79
CA GLY A 288 -40.22 -23.44 -4.92
C GLY A 288 -40.35 -24.89 -4.47
N PHE A 289 -39.25 -25.65 -4.52
CA PHE A 289 -39.22 -27.02 -4.02
C PHE A 289 -37.97 -27.28 -3.19
N ALA A 290 -38.06 -28.26 -2.29
CA ALA A 290 -36.99 -28.65 -1.40
C ALA A 290 -36.40 -29.98 -1.86
N LEU A 291 -35.09 -30.03 -2.01
CA LEU A 291 -34.41 -31.28 -2.29
C LEU A 291 -34.31 -32.11 -1.00
N GLU A 292 -34.50 -33.42 -1.12
CA GLU A 292 -34.18 -34.37 -0.07
C GLU A 292 -32.67 -34.61 0.04
N ASN A 293 -32.24 -35.43 1.00
CA ASN A 293 -30.82 -35.71 1.20
C ASN A 293 -30.23 -36.51 0.02
N GLY A 294 -29.08 -36.07 -0.50
CA GLY A 294 -28.32 -36.75 -1.55
C GLY A 294 -28.85 -36.53 -2.97
N GLU A 295 -29.98 -35.83 -3.13
CA GLU A 295 -30.61 -35.66 -4.44
C GLU A 295 -29.77 -34.83 -5.42
N ARG A 296 -29.96 -35.13 -6.71
CA ARG A 296 -29.25 -34.51 -7.83
C ARG A 296 -30.25 -33.86 -8.79
N LEU A 297 -30.25 -32.54 -8.88
CA LEU A 297 -31.07 -31.77 -9.83
C LEU A 297 -30.23 -31.40 -11.05
N ILE A 298 -30.49 -32.06 -12.18
CA ILE A 298 -29.64 -32.02 -13.38
C ILE A 298 -30.41 -31.52 -14.60
N GLY A 299 -30.09 -30.31 -15.06
CA GLY A 299 -30.64 -29.77 -16.29
C GLY A 299 -29.92 -30.28 -17.55
N ALA A 300 -30.62 -30.23 -18.69
CA ALA A 300 -30.09 -30.56 -20.00
C ALA A 300 -28.90 -29.71 -20.46
N GLY A 301 -28.63 -28.59 -19.77
CA GLY A 301 -27.45 -27.77 -19.97
C GLY A 301 -26.16 -28.34 -19.38
N SER A 302 -26.19 -29.53 -18.76
CA SER A 302 -24.97 -30.09 -18.20
C SER A 302 -24.00 -30.59 -19.27
N GLY A 303 -22.71 -30.38 -19.05
CA GLY A 303 -21.62 -30.90 -19.86
C GLY A 303 -21.11 -32.29 -19.47
N SER A 304 -21.65 -32.93 -18.42
CA SER A 304 -21.41 -34.36 -18.14
C SER A 304 -22.71 -35.14 -18.31
N ASP A 305 -22.61 -36.38 -18.78
CA ASP A 305 -23.76 -37.27 -18.94
C ASP A 305 -24.36 -37.73 -17.59
N LEU A 306 -25.62 -38.18 -17.65
CA LEU A 306 -26.33 -38.69 -16.46
C LEU A 306 -25.70 -39.97 -15.92
N GLU A 307 -25.08 -40.80 -16.77
CA GLU A 307 -24.38 -42.02 -16.34
C GLU A 307 -23.24 -41.68 -15.37
N THR A 308 -22.41 -40.69 -15.70
CA THR A 308 -21.32 -40.22 -14.84
C THR A 308 -21.84 -39.57 -13.56
N ILE A 309 -22.93 -38.81 -13.62
CA ILE A 309 -23.45 -38.05 -12.49
C ILE A 309 -24.18 -38.96 -11.48
N THR A 310 -24.98 -39.90 -11.98
CA THR A 310 -25.80 -40.81 -11.16
C THR A 310 -25.04 -42.08 -10.78
N GLY A 311 -24.03 -42.49 -11.56
CA GLY A 311 -23.37 -43.79 -11.43
C GLY A 311 -24.19 -44.96 -11.99
N ILE A 312 -25.34 -44.69 -12.62
CA ILE A 312 -26.21 -45.70 -13.23
C ILE A 312 -25.73 -45.96 -14.65
N VAL A 313 -25.33 -47.20 -14.94
CA VAL A 313 -25.02 -47.65 -16.29
C VAL A 313 -26.30 -48.23 -16.91
N PRO A 314 -26.89 -47.60 -17.94
CA PRO A 314 -28.06 -48.17 -18.61
C PRO A 314 -27.76 -49.56 -19.15
N VAL A 315 -28.72 -50.49 -18.99
CA VAL A 315 -28.64 -51.82 -19.61
C VAL A 315 -28.62 -51.68 -21.14
N ALA A 316 -28.04 -52.67 -21.83
CA ALA A 316 -27.97 -52.64 -23.28
C ALA A 316 -29.37 -52.54 -23.91
N GLY A 317 -29.61 -51.55 -24.76
CA GLY A 317 -30.93 -51.24 -25.32
C GLY A 317 -31.67 -50.10 -24.63
N SER A 318 -31.13 -49.59 -23.53
CA SER A 318 -31.54 -48.34 -22.89
C SER A 318 -30.41 -47.32 -22.96
N SER A 319 -30.77 -46.04 -22.93
CA SER A 319 -29.80 -44.94 -22.88
C SER A 319 -30.41 -43.72 -22.22
N PHE A 320 -29.62 -42.99 -21.45
CA PHE A 320 -30.01 -41.66 -20.99
C PHE A 320 -30.12 -40.66 -22.16
N PRO A 321 -30.91 -39.59 -22.03
CA PRO A 321 -30.89 -38.48 -22.99
C PRO A 321 -29.49 -37.88 -23.12
N ALA A 322 -29.12 -37.49 -24.34
CA ALA A 322 -27.88 -36.73 -24.56
C ALA A 322 -27.99 -35.34 -23.91
N LEU A 323 -26.95 -34.95 -23.17
CA LEU A 323 -26.84 -33.64 -22.52
C LEU A 323 -25.92 -32.69 -23.31
N GLY A 324 -25.84 -31.43 -22.90
CA GLY A 324 -25.05 -30.38 -23.55
C GLY A 324 -25.88 -29.38 -24.38
N GLY A 325 -27.20 -29.36 -24.19
CA GLY A 325 -28.13 -28.43 -24.84
C GLY A 325 -28.22 -27.07 -24.12
N SER A 326 -29.27 -26.28 -24.41
CA SER A 326 -29.54 -25.04 -23.67
C SER A 326 -30.01 -25.33 -22.25
N ALA A 327 -29.41 -24.70 -21.24
CA ALA A 327 -29.80 -24.85 -19.84
C ALA A 327 -31.28 -24.46 -19.63
N PRO A 328 -32.13 -25.33 -19.06
CA PRO A 328 -33.51 -24.98 -18.77
C PRO A 328 -33.59 -23.97 -17.62
N THR A 329 -34.57 -23.07 -17.71
CA THR A 329 -34.83 -22.05 -16.68
C THR A 329 -35.89 -22.53 -15.70
N LEU A 330 -35.56 -22.59 -14.41
CA LEU A 330 -36.51 -22.80 -13.33
C LEU A 330 -36.87 -21.45 -12.71
N ASN A 331 -38.14 -21.05 -12.76
CA ASN A 331 -38.57 -19.75 -12.23
C ASN A 331 -39.55 -19.86 -11.07
N CYS A 332 -39.21 -19.26 -9.92
CA CYS A 332 -40.13 -19.06 -8.81
C CYS A 332 -40.67 -17.62 -8.85
N ILE A 333 -42.00 -17.50 -8.99
CA ILE A 333 -42.70 -16.21 -9.13
C ILE A 333 -43.19 -15.67 -7.77
N GLY A 334 -43.20 -16.50 -6.70
CA GLY A 334 -43.59 -16.13 -5.33
C GLY A 334 -42.41 -15.80 -4.41
N PRO A 335 -42.63 -15.53 -3.10
CA PRO A 335 -41.57 -15.40 -2.10
C PRO A 335 -41.02 -16.79 -1.71
N CYS A 336 -40.57 -17.56 -2.69
CA CYS A 336 -40.05 -18.91 -2.54
C CYS A 336 -38.56 -18.98 -2.87
N ALA A 337 -37.84 -19.93 -2.27
CA ALA A 337 -36.55 -20.35 -2.81
C ALA A 337 -36.77 -21.14 -4.10
N VAL A 338 -36.02 -20.90 -5.18
CA VAL A 338 -36.13 -21.75 -6.39
C VAL A 338 -35.75 -23.18 -6.02
N VAL A 339 -34.65 -23.33 -5.25
CA VAL A 339 -34.20 -24.58 -4.65
C VAL A 339 -33.93 -24.37 -3.15
N THR A 340 -34.58 -25.18 -2.31
CA THR A 340 -34.19 -25.34 -0.90
C THR A 340 -33.39 -26.63 -0.76
N LEU A 341 -32.25 -26.59 -0.07
CA LEU A 341 -31.35 -27.73 0.04
C LEU A 341 -31.71 -28.66 1.20
N GLY A 342 -31.62 -29.96 0.94
CA GLY A 342 -31.34 -30.98 1.95
C GLY A 342 -29.83 -31.08 2.20
N THR A 343 -29.36 -32.27 2.62
CA THR A 343 -27.92 -32.51 2.79
C THR A 343 -27.31 -33.17 1.57
N ASN A 344 -26.08 -32.79 1.20
CA ASN A 344 -25.28 -33.47 0.17
C ASN A 344 -25.88 -33.43 -1.25
N ASN A 345 -26.54 -32.33 -1.61
CA ASN A 345 -27.18 -32.18 -2.92
C ASN A 345 -26.23 -31.79 -4.05
N THR A 346 -26.63 -32.13 -5.28
CA THR A 346 -25.99 -31.66 -6.52
C THR A 346 -26.97 -30.85 -7.36
N VAL A 347 -26.57 -29.68 -7.86
CA VAL A 347 -27.38 -28.83 -8.76
C VAL A 347 -26.54 -28.41 -9.96
N ARG A 348 -26.99 -28.76 -11.18
CA ARG A 348 -26.13 -28.65 -12.36
C ARG A 348 -26.87 -28.37 -13.66
N GLY A 349 -26.27 -27.58 -14.55
CA GLY A 349 -26.74 -27.40 -15.93
C GLY A 349 -28.07 -26.64 -16.08
N LEU A 350 -28.33 -25.67 -15.21
CA LEU A 350 -29.63 -24.97 -15.06
C LEU A 350 -29.46 -23.45 -15.06
N ILE A 351 -30.55 -22.74 -15.34
CA ILE A 351 -30.73 -21.32 -15.03
C ILE A 351 -31.76 -21.23 -13.89
N LEU A 352 -31.40 -20.62 -12.76
CA LEU A 352 -32.30 -20.42 -11.62
C LEU A 352 -32.75 -18.96 -11.55
N ALA A 353 -34.05 -18.72 -11.67
CA ALA A 353 -34.63 -17.39 -11.67
C ALA A 353 -35.62 -17.20 -10.51
N SER A 354 -35.27 -16.39 -9.52
CA SER A 354 -36.16 -16.07 -8.39
C SER A 354 -36.79 -14.68 -8.53
N GLN A 355 -38.00 -14.53 -7.99
CA GLN A 355 -38.74 -13.27 -7.91
C GLN A 355 -39.28 -13.01 -6.49
N LEU A 356 -39.87 -11.83 -6.26
CA LEU A 356 -40.59 -11.45 -5.04
C LEU A 356 -39.87 -11.80 -3.71
N ASN A 357 -38.58 -11.49 -3.64
CA ASN A 357 -37.69 -11.59 -2.48
C ASN A 357 -37.21 -12.99 -2.10
N GLY A 358 -37.46 -13.99 -2.95
CA GLY A 358 -36.95 -15.35 -2.76
C GLY A 358 -35.47 -15.53 -3.17
N PRO A 359 -34.72 -16.42 -2.50
CA PRO A 359 -33.38 -16.82 -2.94
C PRO A 359 -33.43 -17.77 -4.15
N ALA A 360 -32.43 -17.77 -5.02
CA ALA A 360 -32.30 -18.83 -6.02
C ALA A 360 -31.95 -20.17 -5.34
N ILE A 361 -31.01 -20.15 -4.39
CA ILE A 361 -30.70 -21.31 -3.54
C ILE A 361 -30.69 -20.91 -2.06
N ALA A 362 -31.40 -21.68 -1.23
CA ALA A 362 -31.38 -21.56 0.22
C ALA A 362 -31.00 -22.88 0.91
N GLY A 363 -30.24 -22.82 2.00
CA GLY A 363 -29.92 -24.02 2.80
C GLY A 363 -29.33 -23.72 4.17
N VAL A 364 -29.68 -24.53 5.15
CA VAL A 364 -29.14 -24.47 6.53
C VAL A 364 -28.69 -25.88 6.93
N GLY A 365 -27.40 -26.05 7.31
CA GLY A 365 -26.89 -27.37 7.69
C GLY A 365 -26.83 -28.35 6.51
N PHE A 366 -26.58 -27.86 5.29
CA PHE A 366 -26.81 -28.57 4.02
C PHE A 366 -25.72 -29.60 3.64
N GLY A 367 -24.82 -29.96 4.55
CA GLY A 367 -23.69 -30.85 4.24
C GLY A 367 -22.84 -30.28 3.11
N THR A 368 -22.72 -30.98 1.98
CA THR A 368 -22.06 -30.49 0.76
C THR A 368 -23.07 -30.11 -0.32
N LEU A 369 -23.00 -28.90 -0.86
CA LEU A 369 -23.67 -28.54 -2.12
C LEU A 369 -22.64 -28.58 -3.25
N THR A 370 -22.86 -29.45 -4.23
CA THR A 370 -22.06 -29.51 -5.46
C THR A 370 -22.77 -28.76 -6.58
N VAL A 371 -22.12 -27.75 -7.16
CA VAL A 371 -22.64 -26.97 -8.29
C VAL A 371 -21.74 -27.05 -9.51
N ALA A 372 -22.34 -27.04 -10.70
CA ALA A 372 -21.61 -26.90 -11.96
C ALA A 372 -22.53 -26.35 -13.03
N GLU A 373 -22.01 -25.51 -13.92
CA GLU A 373 -22.75 -25.04 -15.12
C GLU A 373 -24.09 -24.36 -14.76
N LEU A 374 -24.11 -23.68 -13.61
CA LEU A 374 -25.30 -23.06 -13.05
C LEU A 374 -25.26 -21.54 -13.27
N ARG A 375 -26.31 -20.98 -13.88
CA ARG A 375 -26.55 -19.53 -13.99
C ARG A 375 -27.67 -19.12 -13.03
N ILE A 376 -27.51 -17.97 -12.40
CA ILE A 376 -28.54 -17.38 -11.52
C ILE A 376 -28.98 -16.04 -12.10
N ASP A 377 -30.28 -15.86 -12.33
CA ASP A 377 -30.89 -14.63 -12.88
C ASP A 377 -32.09 -14.19 -12.04
N THR A 378 -31.90 -13.32 -11.05
CA THR A 378 -32.97 -12.91 -10.14
C THR A 378 -33.47 -11.49 -10.40
N ILE A 379 -34.78 -11.31 -10.28
CA ILE A 379 -35.48 -10.02 -10.39
C ILE A 379 -36.31 -9.83 -9.12
N GLN A 380 -35.95 -8.88 -8.27
CA GLN A 380 -36.49 -8.73 -6.92
C GLN A 380 -36.16 -9.90 -5.97
N GLY A 381 -35.23 -10.80 -6.30
CA GLY A 381 -34.78 -11.91 -5.45
C GLY A 381 -33.35 -11.75 -4.92
N VAL A 382 -32.80 -12.79 -4.32
CA VAL A 382 -31.37 -12.88 -3.97
C VAL A 382 -30.76 -14.15 -4.57
N ALA A 383 -29.45 -14.20 -4.80
CA ALA A 383 -28.82 -15.35 -5.43
C ALA A 383 -28.70 -16.52 -4.44
N LEU A 384 -27.94 -16.35 -3.36
CA LEU A 384 -27.60 -17.42 -2.43
C LEU A 384 -27.87 -17.00 -0.98
N VAL A 385 -28.52 -17.88 -0.22
CA VAL A 385 -28.65 -17.76 1.24
C VAL A 385 -28.28 -19.10 1.88
N LEU A 386 -27.01 -19.27 2.22
CA LEU A 386 -26.46 -20.53 2.72
C LEU A 386 -25.85 -20.35 4.11
N ILE A 387 -26.18 -21.27 5.02
CA ILE A 387 -25.70 -21.27 6.40
C ILE A 387 -25.20 -22.67 6.75
N ASN A 388 -23.98 -22.76 7.29
CA ASN A 388 -23.37 -24.00 7.82
C ASN A 388 -23.34 -25.16 6.81
N GLY A 389 -22.28 -25.25 6.01
CA GLY A 389 -22.07 -26.33 5.04
C GLY A 389 -20.84 -26.13 4.16
N THR A 390 -20.69 -26.93 3.11
CA THR A 390 -19.57 -26.88 2.15
C THR A 390 -20.11 -26.64 0.74
N LEU A 391 -19.72 -25.54 0.10
CA LEU A 391 -20.05 -25.27 -1.30
C LEU A 391 -18.86 -25.64 -2.19
N THR A 392 -19.10 -26.49 -3.18
CA THR A 392 -18.05 -26.96 -4.10
C THR A 392 -18.46 -26.84 -5.57
N GLY A 393 -17.52 -26.44 -6.42
CA GLY A 393 -17.71 -26.38 -7.87
C GLY A 393 -17.82 -24.97 -8.45
N ASN A 394 -18.53 -24.78 -9.56
CA ASN A 394 -18.55 -23.51 -10.27
C ASN A 394 -19.93 -23.07 -10.76
N PHE A 395 -20.17 -21.77 -10.68
CA PHE A 395 -21.27 -21.09 -11.35
C PHE A 395 -20.78 -20.49 -12.67
N VAL A 396 -21.68 -20.39 -13.63
CA VAL A 396 -21.45 -19.66 -14.89
C VAL A 396 -21.49 -18.18 -14.58
N ASP A 397 -22.59 -17.67 -14.06
CA ASP A 397 -22.75 -16.26 -13.67
C ASP A 397 -23.89 -16.09 -12.67
N MET A 398 -23.92 -14.92 -12.02
CA MET A 398 -24.96 -14.57 -11.05
C MET A 398 -25.37 -13.12 -11.24
N ASP A 399 -26.59 -12.91 -11.71
CA ASP A 399 -27.20 -11.61 -11.89
C ASP A 399 -28.36 -11.43 -10.90
N VAL A 400 -28.27 -10.40 -10.05
CA VAL A 400 -29.31 -10.00 -9.08
C VAL A 400 -29.71 -8.57 -9.39
N THR A 401 -30.89 -8.33 -9.97
CA THR A 401 -31.28 -6.98 -10.39
C THR A 401 -31.69 -6.10 -9.21
N THR A 402 -32.54 -6.62 -8.33
CA THR A 402 -33.04 -6.00 -7.10
C THR A 402 -33.41 -7.10 -6.10
N GLY A 403 -33.56 -6.78 -4.81
CA GLY A 403 -34.04 -7.75 -3.81
C GLY A 403 -33.99 -7.22 -2.37
N THR A 404 -34.65 -7.91 -1.44
CA THR A 404 -34.54 -7.61 0.00
C THR A 404 -33.45 -8.43 0.67
N GLY A 405 -32.63 -7.80 1.51
CA GLY A 405 -31.52 -8.47 2.17
C GLY A 405 -30.25 -8.46 1.31
N ALA A 406 -29.36 -9.42 1.55
CA ALA A 406 -28.08 -9.47 0.83
C ALA A 406 -28.19 -10.24 -0.48
N GLY A 407 -27.59 -9.73 -1.57
CA GLY A 407 -27.64 -10.38 -2.88
C GLY A 407 -26.99 -11.76 -2.86
N ILE A 408 -25.85 -11.90 -2.17
CA ILE A 408 -25.26 -13.18 -1.78
C ILE A 408 -25.03 -13.15 -0.26
N SER A 409 -25.45 -14.21 0.43
CA SER A 409 -25.32 -14.35 1.88
C SER A 409 -24.82 -15.74 2.24
N LEU A 410 -23.55 -15.84 2.64
CA LEU A 410 -22.92 -17.07 3.09
C LEU A 410 -22.44 -16.91 4.55
N ASP A 411 -22.83 -17.82 5.43
CA ASP A 411 -22.39 -17.82 6.83
C ASP A 411 -21.92 -19.21 7.26
N THR A 412 -20.66 -19.33 7.69
CA THR A 412 -20.04 -20.62 8.04
C THR A 412 -20.09 -21.62 6.87
N VAL A 413 -19.83 -21.13 5.65
CA VAL A 413 -19.82 -21.94 4.42
C VAL A 413 -18.37 -22.16 3.97
N GLY A 414 -17.88 -23.40 4.02
CA GLY A 414 -16.56 -23.78 3.53
C GLY A 414 -16.56 -24.26 2.08
N GLY A 415 -15.46 -24.90 1.66
CA GLY A 415 -15.31 -25.51 0.33
C GLY A 415 -14.62 -24.64 -0.71
N THR A 416 -14.43 -25.18 -1.91
CA THR A 416 -13.79 -24.48 -3.04
C THR A 416 -14.81 -24.22 -4.12
N TRP A 417 -15.13 -22.96 -4.37
CA TRP A 417 -16.10 -22.58 -5.39
C TRP A 417 -15.71 -21.33 -6.16
N SER A 418 -16.26 -21.21 -7.36
CA SER A 418 -16.00 -20.07 -8.24
C SER A 418 -17.21 -19.62 -9.05
N VAL A 419 -17.17 -18.37 -9.51
CA VAL A 419 -18.05 -17.86 -10.58
C VAL A 419 -17.16 -17.53 -11.77
N THR A 420 -17.43 -18.14 -12.92
CA THR A 420 -16.56 -18.03 -14.10
C THR A 420 -16.81 -16.75 -14.89
N GLY A 421 -18.08 -16.39 -15.06
CA GLY A 421 -18.57 -15.10 -15.53
C GLY A 421 -18.68 -14.08 -14.41
N ASN A 422 -19.37 -12.97 -14.70
CA ASN A 422 -19.49 -11.84 -13.77
C ASN A 422 -20.55 -12.13 -12.69
N VAL A 423 -20.32 -11.61 -11.48
CA VAL A 423 -21.37 -11.44 -10.49
C VAL A 423 -21.87 -10.00 -10.55
N SER A 424 -23.12 -9.81 -10.96
CA SER A 424 -23.76 -8.49 -11.06
C SER A 424 -24.85 -8.34 -10.00
N ILE A 425 -24.70 -7.39 -9.08
CA ILE A 425 -25.69 -7.12 -8.04
C ILE A 425 -26.14 -5.66 -8.15
N GLY A 426 -27.40 -5.46 -8.51
CA GLY A 426 -28.07 -4.17 -8.56
C GLY A 426 -28.59 -3.73 -7.18
N ASN A 427 -29.81 -3.18 -7.16
CA ASN A 427 -30.34 -2.51 -5.97
C ASN A 427 -30.97 -3.47 -4.94
N VAL A 428 -30.13 -4.02 -4.07
CA VAL A 428 -30.55 -4.81 -2.90
C VAL A 428 -30.63 -3.95 -1.62
N THR A 429 -31.50 -4.29 -0.68
CA THR A 429 -31.69 -3.52 0.57
C THR A 429 -30.69 -3.82 1.69
N GLY A 430 -29.92 -4.91 1.57
CA GLY A 430 -28.85 -5.29 2.49
C GLY A 430 -27.46 -5.13 1.87
N ASN A 431 -26.56 -6.06 2.18
CA ASN A 431 -25.22 -6.06 1.57
C ASN A 431 -25.29 -6.57 0.13
N GLY A 432 -24.46 -6.08 -0.80
CA GLY A 432 -24.37 -6.73 -2.11
C GLY A 432 -23.91 -8.18 -1.96
N VAL A 433 -22.71 -8.36 -1.42
CA VAL A 433 -22.16 -9.68 -1.03
C VAL A 433 -21.83 -9.68 0.46
N ARG A 434 -22.30 -10.69 1.19
CA ARG A 434 -21.96 -10.95 2.59
C ARG A 434 -21.43 -12.37 2.74
N ILE A 435 -20.17 -12.51 3.16
CA ILE A 435 -19.54 -13.80 3.47
C ILE A 435 -18.93 -13.72 4.86
N THR A 436 -19.38 -14.57 5.79
CA THR A 436 -18.94 -14.54 7.18
C THR A 436 -18.53 -15.93 7.68
N ASN A 437 -17.56 -15.97 8.59
CA ASN A 437 -17.15 -17.17 9.32
C ASN A 437 -16.72 -18.35 8.43
N THR A 438 -16.21 -18.09 7.22
CA THR A 438 -15.75 -19.16 6.32
C THR A 438 -14.62 -19.96 7.01
N PRO A 439 -14.78 -21.29 7.21
CA PRO A 439 -13.76 -22.13 7.82
C PRO A 439 -12.44 -22.13 7.05
N ALA A 440 -11.36 -22.58 7.69
CA ALA A 440 -10.09 -22.79 7.00
C ALA A 440 -10.20 -23.97 6.02
N GLY A 441 -9.51 -23.86 4.88
CA GLY A 441 -9.59 -24.84 3.79
C GLY A 441 -10.62 -24.46 2.73
N GLY A 442 -10.25 -24.60 1.46
CA GLY A 442 -11.05 -24.15 0.33
C GLY A 442 -10.78 -22.71 -0.11
N SER A 443 -11.63 -22.15 -0.97
CA SER A 443 -11.54 -20.77 -1.47
C SER A 443 -12.83 -20.32 -2.17
N ALA A 444 -13.06 -19.00 -2.24
CA ALA A 444 -14.11 -18.39 -3.05
C ALA A 444 -13.50 -17.50 -4.13
N THR A 445 -13.82 -17.73 -5.41
CA THR A 445 -13.22 -16.98 -6.53
C THR A 445 -14.25 -16.42 -7.51
N PHE A 446 -14.34 -15.10 -7.62
CA PHE A 446 -15.18 -14.39 -8.59
C PHE A 446 -14.39 -14.12 -9.89
N THR A 447 -14.06 -15.18 -10.65
CA THR A 447 -13.14 -15.13 -11.80
C THR A 447 -13.53 -14.08 -12.84
N GLY A 448 -14.81 -14.00 -13.21
CA GLY A 448 -15.28 -13.03 -14.21
C GLY A 448 -15.52 -11.62 -13.67
N GLY A 449 -15.26 -11.39 -12.37
CA GLY A 449 -15.40 -10.09 -11.70
C GLY A 449 -16.63 -9.96 -10.83
N LEU A 450 -16.64 -8.88 -10.05
CA LEU A 450 -17.71 -8.52 -9.12
C LEU A 450 -18.16 -7.08 -9.39
N THR A 451 -19.37 -6.93 -9.92
CA THR A 451 -20.01 -5.65 -10.19
C THR A 451 -21.17 -5.44 -9.21
N ILE A 452 -21.13 -4.39 -8.41
CA ILE A 452 -22.22 -4.04 -7.48
C ILE A 452 -22.61 -2.59 -7.71
N ASN A 453 -23.89 -2.32 -7.96
CA ASN A 453 -24.42 -0.97 -8.07
C ASN A 453 -25.70 -0.85 -7.25
N LYS A 454 -25.58 -0.43 -5.99
CA LYS A 454 -26.74 -0.28 -5.10
C LYS A 454 -26.85 1.14 -4.53
N PRO A 455 -27.90 1.90 -4.84
CA PRO A 455 -28.18 3.17 -4.18
C PRO A 455 -28.71 3.00 -2.75
N SER A 456 -29.31 1.85 -2.41
CA SER A 456 -29.85 1.56 -1.07
C SER A 456 -28.78 1.36 0.02
N ALA A 457 -29.21 1.49 1.27
CA ALA A 457 -28.38 1.32 2.47
C ALA A 457 -27.78 -0.09 2.58
N GLY A 458 -26.60 -0.20 3.19
CA GLY A 458 -25.86 -1.46 3.39
C GLY A 458 -24.44 -1.37 2.83
N ALA A 459 -23.60 -2.39 3.03
CA ALA A 459 -22.27 -2.39 2.41
C ALA A 459 -22.31 -3.02 1.01
N GLY A 460 -21.43 -2.61 0.10
CA GLY A 460 -21.26 -3.30 -1.19
C GLY A 460 -20.83 -4.75 -0.96
N VAL A 461 -19.69 -4.89 -0.29
CA VAL A 461 -19.12 -6.18 0.12
C VAL A 461 -18.84 -6.16 1.62
N THR A 462 -19.20 -7.25 2.31
CA THR A 462 -18.91 -7.47 3.73
C THR A 462 -18.29 -8.85 3.93
N PHE A 463 -17.03 -8.89 4.37
CA PHE A 463 -16.31 -10.10 4.76
C PHE A 463 -15.93 -10.03 6.24
N ILE A 464 -16.33 -11.02 7.03
CA ILE A 464 -16.05 -11.04 8.48
C ILE A 464 -15.56 -12.41 8.88
N ALA A 465 -14.43 -12.48 9.60
CA ALA A 465 -13.90 -13.70 10.21
C ALA A 465 -13.72 -14.87 9.22
N ASN A 466 -13.32 -14.58 7.97
CA ASN A 466 -13.10 -15.61 6.97
C ASN A 466 -11.65 -16.12 7.03
N ALA A 467 -11.48 -17.43 7.22
CA ALA A 467 -10.17 -18.07 7.26
C ALA A 467 -9.71 -18.61 5.89
N ALA A 468 -10.63 -18.93 4.98
CA ALA A 468 -10.30 -19.26 3.59
C ALA A 468 -10.01 -17.99 2.76
N PRO A 469 -9.12 -18.06 1.76
CA PRO A 469 -8.87 -16.96 0.83
C PRO A 469 -10.10 -16.66 -0.04
N ILE A 470 -10.30 -15.38 -0.35
CA ILE A 470 -11.38 -14.89 -1.21
C ILE A 470 -10.77 -14.03 -2.32
N ASN A 471 -11.03 -14.35 -3.59
CA ASN A 471 -10.61 -13.56 -4.74
C ASN A 471 -11.82 -12.90 -5.39
N LEU A 472 -11.83 -11.56 -5.36
CA LEU A 472 -12.91 -10.71 -5.88
C LEU A 472 -12.92 -10.54 -7.40
N GLY A 473 -11.96 -11.12 -8.13
CA GLY A 473 -11.79 -10.86 -9.55
C GLY A 473 -11.42 -9.40 -9.81
N VAL A 474 -11.89 -8.85 -10.93
CA VAL A 474 -11.94 -7.39 -11.14
C VAL A 474 -13.20 -6.86 -10.44
N VAL A 475 -13.03 -5.91 -9.54
CA VAL A 475 -14.14 -5.36 -8.73
C VAL A 475 -14.63 -4.02 -9.29
N SER A 476 -15.93 -3.79 -9.30
CA SER A 476 -16.59 -2.51 -9.63
C SER A 476 -17.77 -2.30 -8.70
N VAL A 477 -17.55 -1.63 -7.57
CA VAL A 477 -18.56 -1.47 -6.51
C VAL A 477 -18.95 0.00 -6.34
N THR A 478 -20.23 0.30 -6.47
CA THR A 478 -20.83 1.62 -6.18
C THR A 478 -21.92 1.47 -5.12
N THR A 479 -21.81 2.23 -4.03
CA THR A 479 -22.82 2.31 -2.97
C THR A 479 -23.34 3.73 -2.78
N GLY A 480 -24.67 3.89 -2.73
CA GLY A 480 -25.32 5.19 -2.48
C GLY A 480 -25.48 5.53 -0.99
N ALA A 481 -25.45 4.52 -0.12
CA ALA A 481 -25.44 4.66 1.33
C ALA A 481 -24.72 3.46 1.97
N GLY A 482 -23.72 3.74 2.81
CA GLY A 482 -22.90 2.71 3.50
C GLY A 482 -21.57 2.39 2.78
N PRO A 483 -20.71 1.56 3.40
CA PRO A 483 -19.36 1.31 2.89
C PRO A 483 -19.35 0.56 1.55
N ALA A 484 -18.36 0.81 0.68
CA ALA A 484 -18.20 -0.01 -0.53
C ALA A 484 -17.61 -1.39 -0.18
N LEU A 485 -16.47 -1.45 0.52
CA LEU A 485 -15.86 -2.69 0.98
C LEU A 485 -15.62 -2.66 2.50
N THR A 486 -16.20 -3.64 3.20
CA THR A 486 -15.95 -3.91 4.62
C THR A 486 -15.29 -5.27 4.78
N ILE A 487 -14.09 -5.33 5.36
CA ILE A 487 -13.39 -6.58 5.64
C ILE A 487 -12.92 -6.53 7.10
N ASP A 488 -13.33 -7.49 7.92
CA ASP A 488 -13.02 -7.49 9.34
C ASP A 488 -12.53 -8.87 9.81
N ASN A 489 -11.42 -8.88 10.55
CA ASN A 489 -10.81 -10.05 11.19
C ASN A 489 -10.69 -11.29 10.28
N SER A 490 -10.44 -11.10 8.98
CA SER A 490 -10.30 -12.20 8.02
C SER A 490 -8.83 -12.60 7.88
N SER A 491 -8.50 -13.79 8.37
CA SER A 491 -7.15 -14.36 8.31
C SER A 491 -6.82 -14.95 6.93
N GLY A 492 -7.84 -15.37 6.17
CA GLY A 492 -7.70 -15.69 4.76
C GLY A 492 -7.42 -14.43 3.94
N THR A 493 -6.50 -14.50 2.98
CA THR A 493 -6.14 -13.32 2.19
C THR A 493 -7.28 -12.94 1.23
N VAL A 494 -7.68 -11.67 1.24
CA VAL A 494 -8.62 -11.13 0.26
C VAL A 494 -7.83 -10.52 -0.91
N THR A 495 -8.09 -11.00 -2.13
CA THR A 495 -7.33 -10.66 -3.35
C THR A 495 -8.24 -10.07 -4.43
N THR A 496 -7.63 -9.35 -5.38
CA THR A 496 -8.25 -8.97 -6.66
C THR A 496 -7.41 -9.48 -7.82
N SER A 497 -8.04 -9.86 -8.93
CA SER A 497 -7.36 -10.40 -10.12
C SER A 497 -6.88 -9.32 -11.11
N GLY A 498 -7.25 -8.06 -10.87
CA GLY A 498 -6.87 -6.91 -11.69
C GLY A 498 -7.36 -5.60 -11.07
N PRO A 499 -7.00 -4.44 -11.64
CA PRO A 499 -7.31 -3.14 -11.05
C PRO A 499 -8.81 -2.81 -11.15
N GLY A 500 -9.50 -2.80 -10.01
CA GLY A 500 -10.94 -2.49 -9.91
C GLY A 500 -11.27 -1.07 -9.46
N THR A 501 -12.56 -0.76 -9.29
CA THR A 501 -13.05 0.53 -8.75
C THR A 501 -13.99 0.30 -7.57
N VAL A 502 -13.87 1.15 -6.55
CA VAL A 502 -14.83 1.20 -5.43
C VAL A 502 -15.24 2.65 -5.18
N SER A 503 -16.53 2.90 -5.03
CA SER A 503 -17.09 4.23 -4.79
C SER A 503 -18.23 4.15 -3.77
N ALA A 504 -18.17 4.97 -2.73
CA ALA A 504 -19.21 5.06 -1.71
C ALA A 504 -19.67 6.50 -1.51
N THR A 505 -20.99 6.69 -1.43
CA THR A 505 -21.62 7.93 -0.98
C THR A 505 -22.21 7.70 0.41
N GLY A 506 -21.98 8.63 1.34
CA GLY A 506 -22.47 8.53 2.71
C GLY A 506 -21.73 7.51 3.60
N GLY A 507 -20.79 6.74 3.05
CA GLY A 507 -19.96 5.78 3.80
C GLY A 507 -18.51 5.67 3.29
N PRO A 508 -17.66 4.88 3.98
CA PRO A 508 -16.26 4.66 3.59
C PRO A 508 -16.13 3.91 2.26
N ALA A 509 -15.11 4.25 1.47
CA ALA A 509 -14.72 3.45 0.31
C ALA A 509 -14.19 2.08 0.78
N LEU A 510 -13.30 2.12 1.76
CA LEU A 510 -12.70 0.94 2.39
C LEU A 510 -12.84 1.07 3.91
N ASN A 511 -13.34 0.04 4.56
CA ASN A 511 -13.37 -0.09 6.02
C ASN A 511 -12.80 -1.45 6.39
N ILE A 512 -11.51 -1.49 6.73
CA ILE A 512 -10.78 -2.76 6.90
C ILE A 512 -10.09 -2.84 8.24
N SER A 513 -10.31 -3.96 8.94
CA SER A 513 -9.67 -4.27 10.22
C SER A 513 -9.18 -5.71 10.33
N GLY A 514 -8.01 -5.92 10.95
CA GLY A 514 -7.51 -7.23 11.39
C GLY A 514 -7.35 -8.27 10.26
N SER A 515 -7.02 -7.84 9.04
CA SER A 515 -7.12 -8.68 7.84
C SER A 515 -5.88 -8.59 6.94
N THR A 516 -5.60 -9.65 6.17
CA THR A 516 -4.51 -9.66 5.17
C THR A 516 -5.07 -9.46 3.76
N LEU A 517 -4.50 -8.53 2.99
CA LEU A 517 -5.03 -8.13 1.69
C LEU A 517 -3.96 -8.22 0.59
N ALA A 518 -4.40 -8.47 -0.62
CA ALA A 518 -3.61 -8.32 -1.85
C ALA A 518 -4.52 -7.71 -2.92
N ILE A 519 -4.86 -6.43 -2.73
CA ILE A 519 -5.87 -5.70 -3.50
C ILE A 519 -5.19 -4.67 -4.41
N ASN A 520 -5.61 -4.62 -5.66
CA ASN A 520 -5.23 -3.61 -6.63
C ASN A 520 -6.49 -2.92 -7.18
N LEU A 521 -6.57 -1.60 -7.03
CA LEU A 521 -7.69 -0.79 -7.48
C LEU A 521 -7.16 0.34 -8.38
N SER A 522 -7.85 0.58 -9.50
CA SER A 522 -7.72 1.82 -10.26
C SER A 522 -8.12 3.03 -9.41
N SER A 523 -9.21 2.92 -8.63
CA SER A 523 -9.65 4.01 -7.77
C SER A 523 -10.45 3.55 -6.55
N ALA A 524 -10.33 4.28 -5.45
CA ALA A 524 -11.23 4.20 -4.30
C ALA A 524 -11.75 5.59 -3.92
N SER A 525 -13.06 5.79 -3.96
CA SER A 525 -13.71 7.08 -3.72
C SER A 525 -14.74 7.01 -2.59
N SER A 526 -14.76 8.03 -1.74
CA SER A 526 -15.74 8.21 -0.68
C SER A 526 -16.21 9.65 -0.64
N THR A 527 -17.51 9.87 -0.80
CA THR A 527 -18.12 11.21 -0.74
C THR A 527 -19.03 11.31 0.49
N THR A 528 -18.82 12.35 1.29
CA THR A 528 -19.67 12.70 2.45
C THR A 528 -19.90 11.55 3.43
N SER A 529 -18.89 10.71 3.68
CA SER A 529 -19.00 9.61 4.65
C SER A 529 -19.36 10.14 6.05
N GLY A 530 -20.31 9.49 6.72
CA GLY A 530 -20.63 9.81 8.13
C GLY A 530 -19.51 9.47 9.12
N THR A 531 -18.54 8.64 8.71
CA THR A 531 -17.40 8.22 9.53
C THR A 531 -16.08 8.56 8.82
N GLN A 532 -15.32 7.57 8.37
CA GLN A 532 -14.07 7.76 7.64
C GLN A 532 -14.28 7.67 6.13
N GLY A 533 -13.41 8.30 5.33
CA GLY A 533 -13.37 8.06 3.90
C GLY A 533 -12.73 6.71 3.57
N ILE A 534 -11.56 6.47 4.16
CA ILE A 534 -10.88 5.17 4.21
C ILE A 534 -10.47 4.91 5.66
N ASN A 535 -10.76 3.72 6.17
CA ASN A 535 -10.33 3.23 7.47
C ASN A 535 -9.54 1.93 7.31
N LEU A 536 -8.32 1.91 7.87
CA LEU A 536 -7.40 0.78 7.85
C LEU A 536 -6.89 0.56 9.28
N ASN A 537 -7.05 -0.65 9.81
CA ASN A 537 -6.63 -0.97 11.18
C ASN A 537 -6.04 -2.38 11.27
N ASN A 538 -4.76 -2.53 11.60
CA ASN A 538 -4.10 -3.85 11.69
C ASN A 538 -4.25 -4.67 10.40
N ILE A 539 -3.78 -4.12 9.29
CA ILE A 539 -3.83 -4.75 7.97
C ILE A 539 -2.47 -5.30 7.55
N GLY A 540 -2.47 -6.53 7.03
CA GLY A 540 -1.31 -7.17 6.40
C GLY A 540 -1.37 -7.16 4.86
N GLY A 541 -0.26 -7.50 4.22
CA GLY A 541 -0.17 -7.68 2.76
C GLY A 541 0.02 -6.38 1.96
N THR A 542 -0.56 -6.29 0.77
CA THR A 542 -0.40 -5.15 -0.16
C THR A 542 -1.75 -4.61 -0.63
N VAL A 543 -1.93 -3.30 -0.57
CA VAL A 543 -3.08 -2.60 -1.15
C VAL A 543 -2.58 -1.44 -2.00
N ASN A 544 -2.85 -1.49 -3.31
CA ASN A 544 -2.46 -0.45 -4.25
C ASN A 544 -3.71 0.18 -4.85
N ILE A 545 -3.82 1.50 -4.75
CA ILE A 545 -4.96 2.26 -5.25
C ILE A 545 -4.44 3.42 -6.10
N GLY A 546 -4.65 3.34 -7.41
CA GLY A 546 -4.10 4.30 -8.38
C GLY A 546 -4.67 5.71 -8.29
N GLY A 547 -5.90 5.87 -7.81
CA GLY A 547 -6.62 7.15 -7.80
C GLY A 547 -7.92 7.14 -6.99
N GLY A 548 -8.84 8.03 -7.36
CA GLY A 548 -10.11 8.23 -6.67
C GLY A 548 -10.16 9.55 -5.89
N THR A 549 -11.19 9.73 -5.08
CA THR A 549 -11.40 10.95 -4.31
C THR A 549 -12.05 10.66 -2.96
N ILE A 550 -11.45 11.13 -1.89
CA ILE A 550 -12.08 11.21 -0.56
C ILE A 550 -12.53 12.66 -0.37
N LEU A 551 -13.84 12.90 -0.31
CA LEU A 551 -14.41 14.23 -0.26
C LEU A 551 -15.34 14.41 0.94
N ASN A 552 -14.98 15.33 1.84
CA ASN A 552 -15.79 15.80 2.97
C ASN A 552 -16.39 14.72 3.91
N PRO A 553 -15.65 13.67 4.33
CA PRO A 553 -16.14 12.78 5.39
C PRO A 553 -16.22 13.51 6.74
N ALA A 554 -17.24 13.22 7.54
CA ALA A 554 -17.46 13.86 8.83
C ALA A 554 -16.36 13.52 9.86
N GLY A 555 -15.95 12.25 9.95
CA GLY A 555 -14.79 11.79 10.73
C GLY A 555 -13.47 11.92 9.96
N THR A 556 -12.40 11.22 10.37
CA THR A 556 -11.09 11.30 9.69
C THR A 556 -11.17 10.90 8.21
N ALA A 557 -10.59 11.67 7.29
CA ALA A 557 -10.71 11.35 5.87
C ALA A 557 -9.97 10.06 5.49
N PHE A 558 -8.72 9.97 5.91
CA PHE A 558 -7.91 8.78 5.77
C PHE A 558 -7.33 8.37 7.12
N LEU A 559 -7.77 7.23 7.63
CA LEU A 559 -7.35 6.69 8.93
C LEU A 559 -6.57 5.39 8.72
N ALA A 560 -5.33 5.36 9.17
CA ALA A 560 -4.48 4.19 9.15
C ALA A 560 -3.88 3.92 10.54
N GLN A 561 -4.20 2.78 11.14
CA GLN A 561 -3.82 2.45 12.50
C GLN A 561 -3.23 1.04 12.59
N GLY A 562 -2.43 0.80 13.62
CA GLY A 562 -1.91 -0.54 13.89
C GLY A 562 -0.77 -0.93 12.95
N THR A 563 -0.63 -2.24 12.75
CA THR A 563 0.27 -2.77 11.72
C THR A 563 -0.28 -2.42 10.34
N LEU A 564 0.58 -1.91 9.47
CA LEU A 564 0.27 -1.67 8.07
C LEU A 564 1.14 -2.60 7.22
N GLY A 565 0.58 -3.18 6.16
CA GLY A 565 1.36 -3.85 5.12
C GLY A 565 2.08 -2.83 4.24
N THR A 566 2.01 -3.01 2.92
CA THR A 566 2.37 -1.97 1.94
C THR A 566 1.08 -1.37 1.38
N PHE A 567 0.86 -0.08 1.60
CA PHE A 567 -0.33 0.62 1.16
C PHE A 567 0.03 1.84 0.30
N SER A 568 -0.61 2.00 -0.85
CA SER A 568 -0.52 3.20 -1.68
C SER A 568 -1.89 3.73 -2.09
N TYR A 569 -2.07 5.05 -2.01
CA TYR A 569 -3.28 5.75 -2.46
C TYR A 569 -2.92 7.01 -3.26
N GLY A 570 -3.28 6.99 -4.54
CA GLY A 570 -3.06 8.10 -5.48
C GLY A 570 -4.22 9.06 -5.63
N GLY A 571 -5.34 8.83 -4.93
CA GLY A 571 -6.51 9.72 -4.99
C GLY A 571 -6.38 10.98 -4.14
N ASP A 572 -7.13 12.02 -4.50
CA ASP A 572 -7.15 13.27 -3.74
C ASP A 572 -7.97 13.13 -2.46
N ILE A 573 -7.48 13.71 -1.37
CA ILE A 573 -8.11 13.71 -0.05
C ILE A 573 -8.45 15.15 0.30
N THR A 574 -9.73 15.47 0.33
CA THR A 574 -10.21 16.85 0.42
C THR A 574 -11.28 17.03 1.49
N LYS A 575 -11.10 18.08 2.28
CA LYS A 575 -12.09 18.58 3.25
C LYS A 575 -12.23 20.10 3.11
N ASN A 576 -13.29 20.51 2.43
CA ASN A 576 -13.59 21.92 2.13
C ASN A 576 -14.97 22.37 2.68
N SER A 577 -15.78 21.47 3.23
CA SER A 577 -17.09 21.81 3.82
C SER A 577 -16.99 22.07 5.32
N GLY A 578 -17.47 23.22 5.82
CA GLY A 578 -17.44 23.58 7.26
C GLY A 578 -18.13 22.59 8.21
N THR A 579 -18.84 21.59 7.70
CA THR A 579 -19.49 20.50 8.47
C THR A 579 -18.61 19.26 8.67
N SER A 580 -17.42 19.19 8.07
CA SER A 580 -16.52 18.02 8.06
C SER A 580 -15.45 18.10 9.16
N THR A 581 -15.82 17.79 10.41
CA THR A 581 -15.03 18.18 11.60
C THR A 581 -13.82 17.30 11.96
N GLY A 582 -13.60 16.13 11.34
CA GLY A 582 -12.44 15.25 11.63
C GLY A 582 -11.12 15.62 10.93
N ARG A 583 -10.02 14.91 11.27
CA ARG A 583 -8.68 15.09 10.64
C ARG A 583 -8.67 14.77 9.14
N LEU A 584 -7.73 15.35 8.38
CA LEU A 584 -7.56 14.99 6.97
C LEU A 584 -6.89 13.61 6.87
N VAL A 585 -5.72 13.46 7.49
CA VAL A 585 -4.97 12.21 7.54
C VAL A 585 -4.57 11.91 8.97
N ASP A 586 -4.75 10.67 9.38
CA ASP A 586 -4.33 10.19 10.68
C ASP A 586 -3.67 8.82 10.57
N VAL A 587 -2.39 8.76 10.94
CA VAL A 587 -1.57 7.55 10.97
C VAL A 587 -1.13 7.28 12.41
N GLY A 588 -1.56 6.17 13.02
CA GLY A 588 -1.36 5.92 14.45
C GLY A 588 -0.85 4.52 14.83
N ALA A 589 -0.12 4.45 15.95
CA ALA A 589 0.13 3.28 16.81
C ALA A 589 0.41 1.94 16.08
N GLY A 590 1.66 1.70 15.64
CA GLY A 590 2.08 0.38 15.16
C GLY A 590 3.56 0.27 14.76
N ALA A 591 4.03 -0.97 14.53
CA ALA A 591 5.45 -1.30 14.50
C ALA A 591 6.14 -1.35 13.14
N SER A 592 5.40 -1.63 12.06
CA SER A 592 5.98 -1.77 10.72
C SER A 592 4.93 -1.45 9.64
N GLY A 593 5.38 -1.20 8.41
CA GLY A 593 4.53 -0.93 7.25
C GLY A 593 4.88 0.31 6.42
N ALA A 594 4.67 0.24 5.10
CA ALA A 594 4.85 1.37 4.20
C ALA A 594 3.50 1.96 3.80
N LEU A 595 3.36 3.29 3.90
CA LEU A 595 2.18 4.04 3.46
C LEU A 595 2.64 5.15 2.52
N THR A 596 2.10 5.18 1.30
CA THR A 596 2.33 6.29 0.36
C THR A 596 1.02 6.95 -0.01
N LEU A 597 0.90 8.24 0.27
CA LEU A 597 -0.20 9.09 -0.19
C LEU A 597 0.33 10.03 -1.27
N SER A 598 -0.01 9.74 -2.52
CA SER A 598 0.51 10.47 -3.69
C SER A 598 -0.49 11.41 -4.35
N GLY A 599 -1.77 11.32 -4.01
CA GLY A 599 -2.77 12.33 -4.37
C GLY A 599 -2.69 13.58 -3.49
N SER A 600 -3.41 14.62 -3.89
CA SER A 600 -3.39 15.92 -3.20
C SER A 600 -4.10 15.84 -1.85
N LEU A 601 -3.53 16.50 -0.83
CA LEU A 601 -4.10 16.64 0.50
C LEU A 601 -4.59 18.08 0.67
N SER A 602 -5.91 18.30 0.64
CA SER A 602 -6.51 19.63 0.76
C SER A 602 -7.39 19.75 2.00
N CYS A 603 -7.09 20.72 2.86
CA CYS A 603 -7.92 21.12 3.97
C CYS A 603 -8.11 22.64 3.93
N GLN A 604 -9.34 23.12 3.69
CA GLN A 604 -9.66 24.56 3.67
C GLN A 604 -10.83 24.85 4.62
N GLY A 605 -10.56 25.50 5.76
CA GLY A 605 -11.54 25.95 6.76
C GLY A 605 -12.30 24.86 7.55
N ALA A 606 -12.40 23.64 7.00
CA ALA A 606 -13.37 22.62 7.38
C ALA A 606 -12.93 21.58 8.40
N CYS A 607 -11.64 21.22 8.46
CA CYS A 607 -11.14 20.08 9.27
C CYS A 607 -11.16 20.33 10.80
N ASN A 608 -12.03 21.22 11.30
CA ASN A 608 -11.77 22.10 12.44
C ASN A 608 -12.93 22.29 13.44
N GLY A 609 -13.80 21.30 13.66
CA GLY A 609 -14.93 21.43 14.60
C GLY A 609 -14.70 21.12 16.10
N GLY A 610 -13.50 21.23 16.67
CA GLY A 610 -13.16 20.53 17.93
C GLY A 610 -11.77 20.90 18.49
N GLY A 611 -11.63 20.87 19.81
CA GLY A 611 -10.59 21.60 20.55
C GLY A 611 -9.13 21.11 20.47
N ALA A 612 -8.79 20.08 19.68
CA ALA A 612 -7.43 19.51 19.64
C ALA A 612 -7.06 18.93 18.26
N PHE A 613 -7.17 19.73 17.19
CA PHE A 613 -7.05 19.23 15.82
C PHE A 613 -5.69 19.44 15.15
N GLN A 614 -5.29 18.40 14.40
CA GLN A 614 -4.12 18.34 13.51
C GLN A 614 -4.64 17.86 12.15
N ALA A 615 -4.42 18.60 11.07
CA ALA A 615 -4.88 18.19 9.75
C ALA A 615 -4.20 16.88 9.32
N VAL A 616 -2.88 16.80 9.53
CA VAL A 616 -2.09 15.58 9.31
C VAL A 616 -1.45 15.19 10.63
N ARG A 617 -1.71 13.96 11.08
CA ARG A 617 -1.10 13.37 12.27
C ARG A 617 -0.39 12.07 11.93
N VAL A 618 0.85 11.93 12.38
CA VAL A 618 1.58 10.65 12.40
C VAL A 618 2.10 10.45 13.82
N ASN A 619 1.57 9.44 14.53
CA ASN A 619 1.84 9.30 15.97
C ASN A 619 2.17 7.87 16.39
N GLY A 620 3.25 7.70 17.15
CA GLY A 620 3.58 6.43 17.81
C GLY A 620 4.00 5.32 16.85
N ARG A 621 4.70 5.67 15.76
CA ARG A 621 5.23 4.70 14.79
C ARG A 621 6.59 4.19 15.22
N SER A 622 6.73 2.88 15.47
CA SER A 622 8.03 2.27 15.79
C SER A 622 8.77 1.68 14.58
N GLY A 623 8.24 1.87 13.36
CA GLY A 623 8.89 1.43 12.12
C GLY A 623 8.09 1.71 10.86
N GLY A 624 8.75 1.55 9.71
CA GLY A 624 8.16 1.70 8.37
C GLY A 624 8.34 3.09 7.74
N THR A 625 7.87 3.26 6.50
CA THR A 625 8.01 4.51 5.74
C THR A 625 6.64 5.11 5.44
N ILE A 626 6.42 6.36 5.84
CA ILE A 626 5.22 7.13 5.55
C ILE A 626 5.59 8.26 4.60
N SER A 627 5.08 8.23 3.37
CA SER A 627 5.44 9.21 2.34
C SER A 627 4.21 10.01 1.90
N PHE A 628 4.32 11.34 1.98
CA PHE A 628 3.34 12.29 1.46
C PHE A 628 3.93 12.99 0.24
N THR A 629 3.62 12.50 -0.97
CA THR A 629 4.28 12.97 -2.21
C THR A 629 3.39 13.88 -3.06
N GLY A 630 2.07 13.81 -2.92
CA GLY A 630 1.12 14.73 -3.59
C GLY A 630 1.08 16.11 -2.93
N ALA A 631 0.53 17.13 -3.60
CA ALA A 631 0.49 18.50 -3.07
C ALA A 631 -0.35 18.59 -1.78
N LYS A 632 0.18 19.25 -0.75
CA LYS A 632 -0.47 19.46 0.55
C LYS A 632 -0.84 20.94 0.67
N THR A 633 -2.13 21.25 0.67
CA THR A 633 -2.67 22.61 0.89
C THR A 633 -3.51 22.61 2.15
N LEU A 634 -2.92 23.05 3.25
CA LEU A 634 -3.48 22.96 4.59
C LEU A 634 -3.74 24.37 5.11
N ALA A 635 -4.95 24.90 4.91
CA ALA A 635 -5.37 26.23 5.36
C ALA A 635 -6.53 26.09 6.38
N PRO A 636 -6.22 25.82 7.67
CA PRO A 636 -7.22 25.67 8.72
C PRO A 636 -7.95 26.98 9.04
N ASN A 637 -9.04 26.88 9.79
CA ASN A 637 -9.69 28.02 10.45
C ASN A 637 -8.65 28.83 11.25
N PRO A 638 -8.47 30.14 10.96
CA PRO A 638 -7.44 30.98 11.60
C PRO A 638 -7.69 31.21 13.10
N ALA A 639 -8.87 30.87 13.64
CA ALA A 639 -9.16 30.98 15.06
C ALA A 639 -8.58 29.84 15.92
N LEU A 640 -7.97 28.80 15.33
CA LEU A 640 -7.44 27.66 16.07
C LEU A 640 -5.93 27.75 16.29
N THR A 641 -5.51 27.50 17.53
CA THR A 641 -4.11 27.57 17.99
C THR A 641 -3.40 26.20 18.04
N ASN A 642 -4.07 25.12 17.61
CA ASN A 642 -3.49 23.78 17.61
C ASN A 642 -2.48 23.57 16.48
N THR A 643 -1.57 22.60 16.66
CA THR A 643 -0.60 22.20 15.64
C THR A 643 -1.27 21.64 14.39
N LEU A 644 -0.92 22.15 13.20
CA LEU A 644 -1.54 21.75 11.94
C LEU A 644 -1.00 20.40 11.41
N VAL A 645 0.32 20.22 11.37
CA VAL A 645 0.98 18.95 11.06
C VAL A 645 1.75 18.48 12.30
N ALA A 646 1.38 17.33 12.85
CA ALA A 646 1.99 16.79 14.07
C ALA A 646 2.54 15.38 13.86
N LEU A 647 3.85 15.22 14.04
CA LEU A 647 4.59 13.97 13.87
C LEU A 647 5.26 13.56 15.20
N THR A 648 4.52 12.90 16.10
CA THR A 648 4.97 12.68 17.49
C THR A 648 5.29 11.21 17.82
N GLY A 649 6.44 10.96 18.47
CA GLY A 649 6.84 9.65 18.98
C GLY A 649 7.10 8.60 17.91
N ASN A 650 7.85 8.95 16.86
CA ASN A 650 8.05 8.11 15.67
C ASN A 650 9.46 7.49 15.57
N ALA A 651 10.06 7.12 16.71
CA ALA A 651 11.47 6.74 16.88
C ALA A 651 12.09 5.78 15.84
N GLY A 652 11.31 4.89 15.21
CA GLY A 652 11.81 3.94 14.22
C GLY A 652 11.31 4.18 12.78
N ALA A 653 10.49 5.20 12.54
CA ALA A 653 9.87 5.44 11.24
C ALA A 653 10.63 6.47 10.40
N THR A 654 10.51 6.34 9.09
CA THR A 654 10.91 7.37 8.12
C THR A 654 9.66 8.07 7.61
N ILE A 655 9.58 9.39 7.77
CA ILE A 655 8.47 10.21 7.31
C ILE A 655 9.00 11.16 6.23
N ASN A 656 8.44 11.09 5.03
CA ASN A 656 8.87 11.87 3.89
C ASN A 656 7.78 12.87 3.49
N PHE A 657 8.13 14.15 3.44
CA PHE A 657 7.35 15.18 2.78
C PHE A 657 8.09 15.58 1.50
N SER A 658 7.44 15.40 0.35
CA SER A 658 7.98 15.85 -0.94
C SER A 658 6.91 16.58 -1.76
N GLY A 659 7.33 17.24 -2.85
CA GLY A 659 6.45 18.05 -3.67
C GLY A 659 6.12 19.39 -2.98
N THR A 660 4.86 19.79 -2.98
CA THR A 660 4.42 21.06 -2.37
C THR A 660 3.75 20.84 -1.03
N THR A 661 4.18 21.58 0.00
CA THR A 661 3.58 21.67 1.33
C THR A 661 3.31 23.13 1.67
N LEU A 662 2.05 23.53 1.60
CA LEU A 662 1.56 24.86 1.98
C LEU A 662 0.74 24.74 3.26
N MET A 663 1.17 25.42 4.31
CA MET A 663 0.53 25.45 5.63
C MET A 663 0.14 26.90 5.95
N GLY A 664 -1.15 27.20 5.92
CA GLY A 664 -1.63 28.58 5.86
C GLY A 664 -1.42 29.21 4.47
N ASN A 665 -1.86 30.46 4.34
CA ASN A 665 -1.48 31.37 3.25
C ASN A 665 -1.54 32.82 3.75
N SER A 666 -1.05 33.78 2.96
CA SER A 666 -1.03 35.20 3.35
C SER A 666 -2.41 35.83 3.64
N VAL A 667 -3.51 35.21 3.18
CA VAL A 667 -4.89 35.66 3.46
C VAL A 667 -5.45 34.97 4.71
N VAL A 668 -5.09 33.71 4.94
CA VAL A 668 -5.58 32.86 6.03
C VAL A 668 -4.38 32.14 6.67
N PRO A 669 -3.58 32.86 7.49
CA PRO A 669 -2.45 32.26 8.18
C PRO A 669 -2.92 31.30 9.28
N THR A 670 -2.04 30.37 9.67
CA THR A 670 -2.31 29.43 10.76
C THR A 670 -1.96 30.08 12.11
N ALA A 671 -2.88 30.09 13.08
CA ALA A 671 -2.60 30.69 14.40
C ALA A 671 -1.82 29.75 15.35
N GLY A 672 -1.92 28.44 15.16
CA GLY A 672 -1.10 27.45 15.88
C GLY A 672 0.23 27.15 15.19
N THR A 673 0.99 26.21 15.76
CA THR A 673 2.21 25.69 15.11
C THR A 673 1.88 25.05 13.76
N ALA A 674 2.50 25.49 12.67
CA ALA A 674 2.25 24.92 11.34
C ALA A 674 2.78 23.48 11.24
N PHE A 675 4.03 23.26 11.64
CA PHE A 675 4.67 21.96 11.55
C PHE A 675 5.41 21.60 12.83
N SER A 676 5.10 20.44 13.41
CA SER A 676 5.81 19.91 14.58
C SER A 676 6.18 18.44 14.41
N ALA A 677 7.40 18.09 14.82
CA ALA A 677 7.87 16.71 14.85
C ALA A 677 8.69 16.44 16.11
N SER A 678 8.42 15.35 16.81
CA SER A 678 9.17 14.99 18.02
C SER A 678 9.27 13.50 18.30
N GLY A 679 10.23 13.13 19.16
CA GLY A 679 10.31 11.78 19.74
C GLY A 679 11.00 10.73 18.86
N GLY A 680 11.90 11.15 17.97
CA GLY A 680 12.75 10.26 17.17
C GLY A 680 12.24 9.90 15.78
N GLY A 681 13.09 9.20 15.03
CA GLY A 681 12.83 8.77 13.64
C GLY A 681 13.54 9.66 12.61
N THR A 682 13.34 9.35 11.34
CA THR A 682 13.87 10.14 10.22
C THR A 682 12.75 10.98 9.62
N LEU A 683 12.98 12.28 9.46
CA LEU A 683 12.10 13.21 8.78
C LEU A 683 12.83 13.85 7.60
N ASN A 684 12.35 13.60 6.39
CA ASN A 684 12.85 14.21 5.17
C ASN A 684 11.87 15.28 4.67
N LEU A 685 12.38 16.50 4.45
CA LEU A 685 11.63 17.68 4.02
C LEU A 685 12.17 18.17 2.67
N ASP A 686 11.53 17.76 1.59
CA ASP A 686 11.96 18.07 0.22
C ASP A 686 10.92 18.87 -0.57
N GLY A 687 11.40 19.79 -1.41
CA GLY A 687 10.57 20.57 -2.33
C GLY A 687 10.02 21.86 -1.72
N VAL A 688 8.83 22.27 -2.17
CA VAL A 688 8.20 23.53 -1.75
C VAL A 688 7.65 23.33 -0.35
N PHE A 689 8.18 24.05 0.63
CA PHE A 689 7.74 24.00 2.03
C PHE A 689 7.50 25.43 2.51
N ARG A 690 6.22 25.78 2.68
CA ARG A 690 5.77 27.10 3.09
C ARG A 690 4.87 27.00 4.31
N ALA A 691 5.19 27.83 5.29
CA ALA A 691 4.39 28.03 6.50
C ALA A 691 4.09 29.52 6.63
N ASP A 692 2.81 29.89 6.58
CA ASP A 692 2.32 31.22 6.92
C ASP A 692 1.60 31.15 8.27
N THR A 693 2.19 31.77 9.30
CA THR A 693 1.67 31.75 10.67
C THR A 693 1.31 33.14 11.20
N ASN A 694 0.34 33.19 12.11
CA ASN A 694 -0.08 34.40 12.82
C ASN A 694 -0.14 34.14 14.33
N GLY A 695 0.95 34.40 15.05
CA GLY A 695 1.08 34.12 16.49
C GLY A 695 1.40 32.65 16.83
N GLY A 696 1.77 31.82 15.84
CA GLY A 696 2.17 30.42 15.99
C GLY A 696 3.52 30.12 15.33
N ARG A 697 4.18 29.02 15.73
CA ARG A 697 5.50 28.64 15.17
C ARG A 697 5.37 28.12 13.75
N ALA A 698 6.31 28.45 12.88
CA ALA A 698 6.39 27.82 11.56
C ALA A 698 6.86 26.35 11.68
N VAL A 699 7.92 26.12 12.46
CA VAL A 699 8.58 24.82 12.62
C VAL A 699 8.97 24.60 14.08
N ASP A 700 8.63 23.43 14.61
CA ASP A 700 9.00 22.98 15.96
C ASP A 700 9.44 21.50 15.92
N ILE A 701 10.76 21.26 16.00
CA ILE A 701 11.34 19.93 15.86
C ILE A 701 12.19 19.59 17.08
N ASP A 702 11.96 18.40 17.66
CA ASP A 702 12.72 17.91 18.82
C ASP A 702 13.12 16.43 18.67
N GLY A 703 14.41 16.12 18.76
CA GLY A 703 14.88 14.74 18.82
C GLY A 703 14.80 13.96 17.50
N MET A 704 14.88 14.61 16.33
CA MET A 704 14.71 13.95 15.02
C MET A 704 16.04 13.76 14.27
N THR A 705 16.11 12.76 13.37
CA THR A 705 17.10 12.75 12.28
C THR A 705 16.49 13.45 11.06
N LEU A 706 17.14 14.50 10.57
CA LEU A 706 16.62 15.42 9.57
C LEU A 706 17.42 15.34 8.27
N GLY A 707 16.72 15.53 7.17
CA GLY A 707 17.31 15.69 5.85
C GLY A 707 16.37 16.43 4.90
N GLY A 708 16.93 16.83 3.76
CA GLY A 708 16.17 17.38 2.64
C GLY A 708 16.48 18.84 2.34
N THR A 709 15.94 19.29 1.21
CA THR A 709 16.09 20.66 0.71
C THR A 709 14.73 21.29 0.47
N MET A 710 14.39 22.27 1.30
CA MET A 710 13.19 23.09 1.18
C MET A 710 13.46 24.26 0.23
N THR A 711 12.48 24.67 -0.59
CA THR A 711 12.69 25.67 -1.65
C THR A 711 11.80 26.92 -1.57
N ASP A 712 10.86 27.03 -0.62
CA ASP A 712 9.87 28.14 -0.57
C ASP A 712 10.01 29.01 0.70
N VAL A 713 9.14 30.00 0.83
CA VAL A 713 9.16 31.05 1.84
C VAL A 713 8.47 30.61 3.13
N MET A 714 9.04 30.98 4.28
CA MET A 714 8.31 30.96 5.56
C MET A 714 8.01 32.40 5.98
N PHE A 715 6.76 32.64 6.36
CA PHE A 715 6.26 33.93 6.81
C PHE A 715 5.60 33.78 8.18
N SER A 716 6.05 34.57 9.15
CA SER A 716 5.42 34.65 10.47
C SER A 716 5.17 36.11 10.81
N ASN A 717 3.96 36.37 11.30
CA ASN A 717 3.50 37.65 11.83
C ASN A 717 2.73 37.39 13.14
N GLY A 718 2.39 38.41 13.91
CA GLY A 718 1.52 38.30 15.08
C GLY A 718 2.23 37.95 16.38
N ALA A 719 1.49 38.08 17.47
CA ALA A 719 1.98 37.89 18.83
C ALA A 719 2.27 36.41 19.16
N LEU A 720 3.48 35.96 18.84
CA LEU A 720 4.07 34.79 19.48
C LEU A 720 4.30 35.11 20.96
N GLY A 721 3.87 34.20 21.84
CA GLY A 721 4.10 34.34 23.29
C GLY A 721 5.58 34.57 23.61
N ALA A 722 5.86 35.29 24.69
CA ALA A 722 7.23 35.62 25.08
C ALA A 722 8.07 34.33 25.23
N GLY A 723 9.25 34.28 24.62
CA GLY A 723 10.11 33.10 24.68
C GLY A 723 9.99 32.12 23.50
N VAL A 724 9.08 32.37 22.55
CA VAL A 724 8.71 31.41 21.51
C VAL A 724 9.31 31.81 20.15
N PRO A 725 10.29 31.07 19.60
CA PRO A 725 10.83 31.34 18.27
C PRO A 725 9.94 30.79 17.15
N VAL A 726 10.01 31.41 15.96
CA VAL A 726 9.29 30.96 14.75
C VAL A 726 9.78 29.59 14.29
N ILE A 727 11.10 29.39 14.30
CA ILE A 727 11.75 28.12 14.00
C ILE A 727 12.47 27.63 15.26
N GLU A 728 12.09 26.47 15.76
CA GLU A 728 12.82 25.76 16.80
C GLU A 728 13.22 24.38 16.30
N ILE A 729 14.51 24.08 16.42
CA ILE A 729 15.04 22.72 16.25
C ILE A 729 15.92 22.42 17.44
N THR A 730 15.60 21.37 18.17
CA THR A 730 16.34 20.94 19.35
C THR A 730 16.66 19.46 19.34
N ASN A 731 17.76 19.07 19.99
CA ASN A 731 18.18 17.69 20.20
C ASN A 731 18.21 16.82 18.92
N SER A 732 18.38 17.45 17.75
CA SER A 732 18.20 16.82 16.44
C SER A 732 19.52 16.65 15.70
N SER A 733 19.55 15.77 14.70
CA SER A 733 20.72 15.53 13.85
C SER A 733 20.40 15.74 12.39
N ALA A 734 21.21 16.51 11.67
CA ALA A 734 21.09 16.73 10.22
C ALA A 734 22.36 16.22 9.50
N PRO A 735 22.61 14.89 9.48
CA PRO A 735 23.89 14.33 9.02
C PRO A 735 24.19 14.60 7.54
N SER A 736 23.15 14.79 6.71
CA SER A 736 23.26 15.16 5.29
C SER A 736 23.01 16.65 5.03
N GLY A 737 22.90 17.45 6.08
CA GLY A 737 22.43 18.84 6.02
C GLY A 737 20.90 18.95 5.92
N LEU A 738 20.36 20.03 6.47
CA LEU A 738 18.99 20.49 6.25
C LEU A 738 19.04 21.90 5.66
N THR A 739 18.49 22.08 4.46
CA THR A 739 18.47 23.38 3.77
C THR A 739 17.08 23.99 3.79
N PHE A 740 16.99 25.23 4.25
CA PHE A 740 15.77 26.04 4.25
C PHE A 740 15.62 26.83 2.95
N GLY A 741 14.38 27.21 2.64
CA GLY A 741 14.01 27.78 1.34
C GLY A 741 14.39 29.24 1.11
N GLN A 742 13.85 29.81 0.04
CA GLN A 742 14.45 30.94 -0.69
C GLN A 742 14.20 32.32 -0.06
N SER A 743 13.34 32.45 0.96
CA SER A 743 13.15 33.68 1.73
C SER A 743 12.59 33.37 3.12
N LEU A 744 13.17 33.95 4.17
CA LEU A 744 12.61 33.96 5.52
C LEU A 744 12.23 35.39 5.91
N THR A 745 10.99 35.60 6.30
CA THR A 745 10.48 36.89 6.75
C THR A 745 9.71 36.69 8.05
N PHE A 746 10.31 37.11 9.16
CA PHE A 746 9.69 37.13 10.48
C PHE A 746 9.51 38.58 10.90
N ASP A 747 8.25 39.02 10.92
CA ASP A 747 7.85 40.38 11.20
C ASP A 747 7.25 40.41 12.61
N HIS A 748 8.07 40.82 13.58
CA HIS A 748 7.74 40.87 15.01
C HIS A 748 8.14 42.21 15.65
N ASP A 749 8.05 43.29 14.88
CA ASP A 749 8.43 44.64 15.32
C ASP A 749 7.23 45.49 15.80
N ASP A 750 6.02 44.94 15.79
CA ASP A 750 4.81 45.62 16.24
C ASP A 750 4.52 45.45 17.76
N PRO A 751 3.89 46.44 18.43
CA PRO A 751 3.52 46.34 19.84
C PRO A 751 2.61 45.14 20.15
N GLY A 752 3.05 44.28 21.06
CA GLY A 752 2.35 43.06 21.46
C GLY A 752 2.97 41.79 20.87
N GLU A 753 3.92 41.92 19.94
CA GLU A 753 4.66 40.82 19.35
C GLU A 753 5.95 40.54 20.15
N SER A 754 6.14 39.29 20.56
CA SER A 754 7.21 38.94 21.49
C SER A 754 8.02 37.69 21.13
N GLY A 755 7.81 37.15 19.93
CA GLY A 755 8.49 35.95 19.45
C GLY A 755 9.96 36.16 19.09
N GLY A 756 10.68 35.05 18.95
CA GLY A 756 12.06 34.99 18.45
C GLY A 756 12.13 34.53 17.00
N GLY A 757 13.29 34.63 16.36
CA GLY A 757 13.46 34.20 14.98
C GLY A 757 13.76 32.70 14.87
N ILE A 758 15.04 32.36 14.93
CA ILE A 758 15.55 30.99 14.76
C ILE A 758 16.23 30.54 16.05
N ARG A 759 15.89 29.34 16.54
CA ARG A 759 16.57 28.70 17.67
C ARG A 759 17.00 27.27 17.32
N LEU A 760 18.31 27.05 17.35
CA LEU A 760 18.96 25.75 17.17
C LEU A 760 19.66 25.36 18.47
N GLN A 761 19.28 24.28 19.15
CA GLN A 761 19.92 23.89 20.42
C GLN A 761 20.21 22.40 20.53
N ASN A 762 21.39 22.03 21.01
CA ASN A 762 21.79 20.63 21.21
C ASN A 762 21.71 19.81 19.91
N ASN A 763 22.04 20.41 18.77
CA ASN A 763 21.90 19.77 17.46
C ASN A 763 23.24 19.20 16.96
N THR A 764 23.20 18.40 15.90
CA THR A 764 24.39 17.91 15.18
C THR A 764 24.17 17.98 13.67
N GLY A 765 25.24 18.00 12.88
CA GLY A 765 25.14 18.21 11.43
C GLY A 765 24.90 19.69 11.08
N THR A 766 24.52 19.96 9.84
CA THR A 766 24.50 21.32 9.29
C THR A 766 23.09 21.83 8.99
N TYR A 767 22.84 23.09 9.33
CA TYR A 767 21.58 23.80 9.10
C TYR A 767 21.84 25.03 8.24
N HIS A 768 21.38 24.99 6.99
CA HIS A 768 21.61 26.04 6.01
C HIS A 768 20.35 26.90 5.81
N PHE A 769 20.50 28.21 6.00
CA PHE A 769 19.50 29.23 5.69
C PHE A 769 20.04 30.15 4.60
N PRO A 770 20.10 29.71 3.33
CA PRO A 770 20.85 30.40 2.28
C PRO A 770 20.33 31.80 1.98
N ARG A 771 19.05 32.08 2.24
CA ARG A 771 18.41 33.37 1.95
C ARG A 771 17.57 33.82 3.13
N VAL A 772 17.95 34.95 3.73
CA VAL A 772 17.24 35.56 4.87
C VAL A 772 16.91 36.99 4.50
N ILE A 773 15.66 37.43 4.69
CA ILE A 773 15.24 38.80 4.37
C ILE A 773 15.18 39.62 5.65
N THR A 774 14.40 39.17 6.64
CA THR A 774 14.20 39.89 7.89
C THR A 774 13.96 38.91 9.04
N LEU A 775 14.74 39.06 10.12
CA LEU A 775 14.52 38.40 11.41
C LEU A 775 14.36 39.47 12.49
N ASN A 776 13.12 39.89 12.75
CA ASN A 776 12.80 40.83 13.81
C ASN A 776 12.32 40.08 15.06
N SER A 777 12.64 40.61 16.24
CA SER A 777 12.24 40.03 17.52
C SER A 777 12.19 41.09 18.62
N THR A 778 11.49 40.79 19.71
CA THR A 778 11.42 41.69 20.88
C THR A 778 12.20 41.09 22.04
N ASN A 779 11.70 40.05 22.70
CA ASN A 779 12.24 39.59 23.99
C ASN A 779 13.20 38.39 23.91
N THR A 780 13.35 37.79 22.73
CA THR A 780 14.22 36.63 22.50
C THR A 780 15.09 36.88 21.30
N PRO A 781 16.31 36.34 21.23
CA PRO A 781 17.19 36.67 20.13
C PRO A 781 16.63 36.32 18.77
N ALA A 782 16.97 37.14 17.77
CA ALA A 782 16.57 36.89 16.39
C ALA A 782 17.22 35.60 15.87
N LEU A 783 18.45 35.33 16.30
CA LEU A 783 19.15 34.08 16.08
C LEU A 783 19.74 33.56 17.40
N VAL A 784 19.40 32.33 17.76
CA VAL A 784 20.04 31.54 18.82
C VAL A 784 20.56 30.24 18.25
N ALA A 785 21.84 29.95 18.45
CA ALA A 785 22.42 28.64 18.16
C ALA A 785 23.33 28.20 19.31
N SER A 786 22.98 27.11 20.00
CA SER A 786 23.76 26.64 21.15
C SER A 786 24.02 25.13 21.18
N ASN A 787 25.22 24.77 21.63
CA ASN A 787 25.63 23.39 21.94
C ASN A 787 25.56 22.41 20.74
N GLY A 788 26.46 22.58 19.77
CA GLY A 788 26.75 21.59 18.73
C GLY A 788 26.02 21.78 17.40
N GLY A 789 26.64 21.26 16.34
CA GLY A 789 26.21 21.42 14.94
C GLY A 789 26.94 22.54 14.22
N THR A 790 26.51 22.79 12.98
CA THR A 790 27.01 23.87 12.11
C THR A 790 25.84 24.70 11.59
N ILE A 791 25.99 26.02 11.57
CA ILE A 791 25.00 26.96 11.01
C ILE A 791 25.62 27.77 9.88
N ASP A 792 24.86 27.93 8.79
CA ASP A 792 25.13 28.86 7.71
C ASP A 792 23.87 29.71 7.46
N LEU A 793 24.02 31.03 7.37
CA LEU A 793 22.90 31.96 7.27
C LEU A 793 23.17 33.10 6.28
N GLY A 794 22.24 33.35 5.37
CA GLY A 794 22.28 34.50 4.45
C GLY A 794 23.32 34.44 3.33
N ALA A 795 23.89 33.25 3.06
CA ALA A 795 24.99 33.05 2.10
C ALA A 795 24.70 33.53 0.66
N ILE A 796 23.44 33.41 0.20
CA ILE A 796 23.00 33.83 -1.15
C ILE A 796 22.38 35.22 -1.11
N THR A 797 21.58 35.52 -0.09
CA THR A 797 20.94 36.83 0.06
C THR A 797 20.87 37.16 1.55
N PRO A 798 21.73 38.07 2.03
CA PRO A 798 21.71 38.49 3.42
C PRO A 798 20.54 39.43 3.70
N GLY A 799 20.05 39.39 4.94
CA GLY A 799 18.91 40.18 5.41
C GLY A 799 19.25 41.06 6.59
N SER A 800 18.23 41.61 7.25
CA SER A 800 18.39 42.33 8.52
C SER A 800 18.01 41.47 9.71
N MET A 801 18.76 41.58 10.81
CA MET A 801 18.42 41.00 12.10
C MET A 801 18.22 42.11 13.11
N SER A 802 17.11 42.10 13.84
CA SER A 802 16.86 43.10 14.87
C SER A 802 16.26 42.51 16.14
N ASN A 803 16.65 43.07 17.27
CA ASN A 803 16.03 42.81 18.56
C ASN A 803 15.81 44.10 19.35
N SER A 804 14.60 44.31 19.88
CA SER A 804 14.24 45.59 20.52
C SER A 804 14.39 45.63 22.05
N SER A 805 14.61 44.49 22.74
CA SER A 805 14.79 44.45 24.20
C SER A 805 15.86 43.45 24.73
N GLY A 806 16.73 42.96 23.85
CA GLY A 806 17.60 41.81 24.07
C GLY A 806 18.70 41.64 23.00
N VAL A 807 19.29 40.45 22.94
CA VAL A 807 20.40 40.12 22.02
C VAL A 807 19.87 39.92 20.60
N ALA A 808 20.53 40.40 19.56
CA ALA A 808 20.13 40.10 18.18
C ALA A 808 20.65 38.72 17.73
N ILE A 809 21.93 38.44 17.97
CA ILE A 809 22.61 37.20 17.60
C ILE A 809 23.28 36.61 18.83
N ASP A 810 22.92 35.36 19.15
CA ASP A 810 23.51 34.58 20.24
C ASP A 810 23.95 33.20 19.71
N VAL A 811 25.25 33.02 19.44
CA VAL A 811 25.82 31.77 18.92
C VAL A 811 26.92 31.30 19.87
N GLN A 812 26.68 30.16 20.51
CA GLN A 812 27.57 29.61 21.54
C GLN A 812 27.84 28.13 21.31
N ASN A 813 29.10 27.70 21.34
CA ASN A 813 29.49 26.29 21.17
C ASN A 813 28.89 25.65 19.89
N THR A 814 28.71 26.44 18.83
CA THR A 814 28.13 26.01 17.55
C THR A 814 29.02 26.54 16.44
N ILE A 815 29.41 25.67 15.51
CA ILE A 815 30.32 26.06 14.44
C ILE A 815 29.58 26.98 13.46
N ILE A 816 30.15 28.14 13.15
CA ILE A 816 29.73 28.92 11.98
C ILE A 816 30.42 28.28 10.76
N GLY A 817 29.62 27.82 9.79
CA GLY A 817 30.13 27.14 8.61
C GLY A 817 30.83 28.09 7.64
N ILE A 818 31.38 27.54 6.57
CA ILE A 818 32.19 28.28 5.59
C ILE A 818 31.40 29.37 4.85
N ASP A 819 30.09 29.21 4.77
CA ASP A 819 29.23 30.22 4.14
C ASP A 819 28.94 31.38 5.11
N GLY A 820 29.16 31.20 6.42
CA GLY A 820 29.10 32.23 7.43
C GLY A 820 27.70 32.62 7.88
N ILE A 821 27.63 33.57 8.81
CA ILE A 821 26.40 34.29 9.16
C ILE A 821 26.47 35.66 8.48
N ASN A 822 25.64 35.88 7.46
CA ASN A 822 25.66 37.08 6.63
C ASN A 822 24.42 37.94 6.87
N ALA A 823 24.63 39.24 7.11
CA ALA A 823 23.58 40.23 7.27
C ALA A 823 23.91 41.53 6.53
N VAL A 824 22.87 42.20 6.06
CA VAL A 824 22.97 43.62 5.65
C VAL A 824 23.08 44.48 6.91
N SER A 825 22.22 44.24 7.90
CA SER A 825 22.25 44.98 9.16
C SER A 825 21.93 44.12 10.38
N VAL A 826 22.54 44.43 11.52
CA VAL A 826 22.25 43.83 12.83
C VAL A 826 22.00 44.94 13.84
N SER A 827 20.81 44.94 14.46
CA SER A 827 20.43 45.96 15.44
C SER A 827 19.95 45.35 16.75
N SER A 828 20.32 45.95 17.88
CA SER A 828 19.90 45.51 19.22
C SER A 828 19.71 46.71 20.16
N SER A 829 18.72 46.64 21.05
CA SER A 829 18.52 47.64 22.11
C SER A 829 18.18 46.99 23.45
N GLY A 830 18.80 47.44 24.55
CA GLY A 830 18.35 47.15 25.93
C GLY A 830 18.75 45.79 26.52
N GLY A 831 19.50 44.96 25.78
CA GLY A 831 19.96 43.63 26.21
C GLY A 831 21.26 43.62 27.01
N ALA A 832 21.66 42.44 27.49
CA ALA A 832 22.97 42.22 28.11
C ALA A 832 24.11 42.33 27.09
N ASN A 833 23.88 41.83 25.88
CA ASN A 833 24.75 41.93 24.73
C ASN A 833 23.91 42.30 23.50
N GLY A 834 24.53 42.89 22.47
CA GLY A 834 23.89 43.06 21.16
C GLY A 834 24.16 41.87 20.23
N ILE A 835 25.42 41.47 20.15
CA ILE A 835 25.92 40.29 19.43
C ILE A 835 26.81 39.50 20.37
N LEU A 836 26.58 38.19 20.48
CA LEU A 836 27.38 37.27 21.27
C LEU A 836 27.79 36.07 20.42
N LEU A 837 29.08 35.94 20.13
CA LEU A 837 29.70 34.79 19.47
C LEU A 837 30.74 34.19 20.42
N ASN A 838 30.55 32.93 20.82
CA ASN A 838 31.44 32.25 21.75
C ASN A 838 31.72 30.81 21.30
N ASN A 839 32.98 30.47 21.05
CA ASN A 839 33.39 29.14 20.61
C ASN A 839 32.65 28.71 19.33
N THR A 840 32.83 29.50 18.27
CA THR A 840 32.14 29.36 16.97
C THR A 840 32.97 28.67 15.89
N GLY A 841 34.16 28.18 16.25
CA GLY A 841 35.08 27.49 15.34
C GLY A 841 35.82 28.43 14.38
N THR A 842 36.49 27.83 13.38
CA THR A 842 37.41 28.53 12.46
C THR A 842 37.03 28.36 10.98
N SER A 843 35.83 27.85 10.68
CA SER A 843 35.42 27.58 9.28
C SER A 843 34.86 28.82 8.57
N GLY A 844 34.12 29.66 9.31
CA GLY A 844 33.62 30.96 8.86
C GLY A 844 33.21 31.80 10.07
N GLY A 845 32.61 32.96 9.81
CA GLY A 845 32.31 33.95 10.86
C GLY A 845 31.10 34.82 10.56
N LEU A 846 30.99 35.94 11.27
CA LEU A 846 29.92 36.93 11.09
C LEU A 846 30.35 37.98 10.06
N ASN A 847 29.50 38.21 9.06
CA ASN A 847 29.69 39.23 8.03
C ASN A 847 28.49 40.20 7.99
N VAL A 848 28.67 41.40 8.52
CA VAL A 848 27.71 42.52 8.44
C VAL A 848 28.20 43.51 7.38
N THR A 849 27.45 43.59 6.28
CA THR A 849 27.89 44.29 5.07
C THR A 849 27.54 45.78 5.05
N GLY A 850 26.40 46.16 5.63
CA GLY A 850 25.82 47.49 5.43
C GLY A 850 25.55 47.81 3.96
N VAL A 851 25.33 49.09 3.66
CA VAL A 851 25.05 49.60 2.30
C VAL A 851 26.11 50.63 1.90
N GLY A 852 27.08 50.18 1.09
CA GLY A 852 28.19 51.02 0.64
C GLY A 852 28.99 51.58 1.83
N THR A 853 29.18 52.89 1.86
CA THR A 853 29.85 53.62 2.96
C THR A 853 28.84 54.41 3.82
N THR A 854 27.55 54.07 3.75
CA THR A 854 26.50 54.81 4.45
C THR A 854 26.57 54.49 5.95
N ALA A 855 26.98 55.45 6.78
CA ALA A 855 27.06 55.26 8.23
C ALA A 855 25.73 54.76 8.82
N GLY A 856 25.80 53.80 9.75
CA GLY A 856 24.64 53.18 10.40
C GLY A 856 23.85 52.18 9.54
N SER A 857 24.17 52.01 8.26
CA SER A 857 23.48 51.06 7.39
C SER A 857 23.74 49.59 7.75
N GLY A 858 24.80 49.31 8.52
CA GLY A 858 25.06 48.01 9.14
C GLY A 858 24.21 47.74 10.38
N GLY A 859 23.39 48.70 10.82
CA GLY A 859 22.54 48.60 12.00
C GLY A 859 23.01 49.44 13.19
N THR A 860 22.29 49.32 14.31
CA THR A 860 22.57 50.05 15.54
C THR A 860 22.49 49.11 16.74
N ILE A 861 23.56 49.04 17.54
CA ILE A 861 23.59 48.39 18.84
C ILE A 861 23.58 49.48 19.91
N GLN A 862 22.61 49.45 20.82
CA GLN A 862 22.46 50.54 21.79
C GLN A 862 21.93 50.11 23.16
N ASN A 863 22.24 50.91 24.18
CA ASN A 863 21.76 50.72 25.55
C ASN A 863 22.02 49.29 26.07
N ILE A 864 23.24 48.80 25.85
CA ILE A 864 23.64 47.44 26.21
C ILE A 864 24.35 47.46 27.55
N THR A 865 24.03 46.54 28.46
CA THR A 865 24.59 46.57 29.83
C THR A 865 26.00 45.98 29.93
N ASN A 866 26.29 44.85 29.26
CA ASN A 866 27.63 44.23 29.27
C ASN A 866 28.45 44.68 28.07
N ASN A 867 28.61 43.86 27.04
CA ASN A 867 29.37 44.19 25.84
C ASN A 867 28.44 44.29 24.63
N GLY A 868 28.58 45.36 23.84
CA GLY A 868 27.77 45.57 22.64
C GLY A 868 27.94 44.43 21.65
N ILE A 869 29.19 44.15 21.29
CA ILE A 869 29.61 42.98 20.52
C ILE A 869 30.60 42.19 21.35
N GLU A 870 30.33 40.92 21.56
CA GLU A 870 31.19 40.01 22.30
C GLU A 870 31.63 38.85 21.41
N LEU A 871 32.94 38.76 21.21
CA LEU A 871 33.60 37.78 20.35
C LEU A 871 34.59 36.99 21.19
N ARG A 872 34.36 35.68 21.35
CA ARG A 872 35.25 34.78 22.08
C ARG A 872 35.51 33.54 21.25
N GLN A 873 36.78 33.17 21.03
CA GLN A 873 37.13 31.95 20.30
C GLN A 873 36.40 31.84 18.96
N THR A 874 36.48 32.91 18.17
CA THR A 874 35.79 33.06 16.87
C THR A 874 36.77 33.56 15.82
N ASP A 875 36.48 33.26 14.55
CA ASP A 875 37.31 33.64 13.41
C ASP A 875 36.47 34.35 12.32
N PHE A 876 37.12 34.99 11.35
CA PHE A 876 36.54 35.59 10.16
C PHE A 876 35.38 36.57 10.41
N VAL A 877 35.57 37.53 11.31
CA VAL A 877 34.56 38.55 11.64
C VAL A 877 34.76 39.79 10.77
N SER A 878 33.73 40.19 10.02
CA SER A 878 33.72 41.37 9.16
C SER A 878 32.47 42.20 9.42
N ILE A 879 32.59 43.38 10.03
CA ILE A 879 31.47 44.26 10.35
C ILE A 879 31.72 45.63 9.75
N ARG A 880 30.73 46.16 9.02
CA ARG A 880 30.81 47.47 8.39
C ARG A 880 29.63 48.37 8.75
N ASN A 881 29.86 49.68 8.76
CA ASN A 881 28.83 50.71 8.83
C ASN A 881 27.90 50.61 10.07
N LEU A 882 28.40 50.13 11.21
CA LEU A 882 27.60 49.88 12.41
C LEU A 882 27.71 51.04 13.41
N ASN A 883 26.58 51.42 14.02
CA ASN A 883 26.55 52.35 15.15
C ASN A 883 26.51 51.59 16.49
N LEU A 884 27.32 52.00 17.45
CA LEU A 884 27.30 51.52 18.83
C LEU A 884 27.12 52.71 19.78
N THR A 885 25.95 52.83 20.41
CA THR A 885 25.62 53.99 21.27
C THR A 885 25.26 53.53 22.68
N ASN A 886 26.02 53.92 23.71
CA ASN A 886 25.86 53.38 25.06
C ASN A 886 25.90 51.84 25.06
N ALA A 887 26.87 51.27 24.33
CA ALA A 887 26.93 49.84 24.03
C ALA A 887 27.65 49.00 25.11
N ASN A 888 27.87 49.57 26.28
CA ASN A 888 28.34 48.94 27.52
C ASN A 888 28.11 49.92 28.67
N THR A 889 26.96 49.88 29.32
CA THR A 889 26.57 50.86 30.35
C THR A 889 27.00 50.49 31.76
N THR A 890 27.65 49.35 31.95
CA THR A 890 28.14 48.90 33.25
C THR A 890 29.63 48.70 33.19
N ASP A 891 30.32 49.26 34.17
CA ASP A 891 31.76 49.17 34.38
C ASP A 891 32.11 47.92 35.20
N ASN A 892 33.13 47.18 34.76
CA ASN A 892 33.62 45.97 35.41
C ASN A 892 35.14 45.80 35.35
N CYS A 893 35.89 46.80 34.84
CA CYS A 893 37.34 46.86 35.00
C CYS A 893 37.60 47.35 36.42
N GLY A 894 38.30 46.59 37.27
CA GLY A 894 38.84 47.17 38.50
C GLY A 894 39.90 48.24 38.20
N THR A 895 40.71 48.61 39.19
CA THR A 895 41.90 49.47 38.99
C THR A 895 43.04 48.79 38.19
N GLU A 896 42.77 47.65 37.57
CA GLU A 896 43.73 46.68 37.00
C GLU A 896 43.72 46.65 35.46
N ALA A 897 43.00 47.56 34.79
CA ALA A 897 42.87 47.58 33.31
C ALA A 897 44.21 47.46 32.55
N TYR A 898 45.27 48.03 33.13
CA TYR A 898 46.59 48.12 32.54
C TYR A 898 47.61 47.18 33.19
N ASP A 899 47.20 46.19 34.01
CA ASP A 899 48.13 45.27 34.69
C ASP A 899 48.51 44.04 33.82
N GLU A 900 49.20 43.05 34.42
CA GLU A 900 49.61 41.82 33.72
C GLU A 900 48.42 40.89 33.36
N THR A 901 47.26 41.05 34.02
CA THR A 901 46.00 40.37 33.71
C THR A 901 45.11 41.14 32.73
N GLY A 902 45.55 42.32 32.29
CA GLY A 902 44.75 43.38 31.66
C GLY A 902 43.78 42.94 30.55
N GLY A 903 42.61 43.58 30.51
CA GLY A 903 41.61 43.45 29.44
C GLY A 903 40.62 42.29 29.57
N GLU A 904 40.95 41.17 30.21
CA GLU A 904 40.07 39.98 30.23
C GLU A 904 38.71 40.22 30.91
N ASN A 905 38.70 41.01 31.99
CA ASN A 905 37.50 41.33 32.78
C ASN A 905 36.86 42.67 32.39
N CYS A 906 37.48 43.38 31.44
CA CYS A 906 37.13 44.75 31.08
C CYS A 906 36.13 44.75 29.92
N ARG A 907 35.05 45.50 30.06
CA ARG A 907 33.98 45.55 29.07
C ARG A 907 34.28 46.58 28.00
N GLY A 908 33.73 46.34 26.82
CA GLY A 908 33.83 47.24 25.68
C GLY A 908 32.51 47.32 24.93
N ALA A 909 32.30 48.42 24.19
CA ALA A 909 31.29 48.41 23.13
C ALA A 909 31.58 47.26 22.14
N ILE A 910 32.86 46.95 21.93
CA ILE A 910 33.33 45.73 21.30
C ILE A 910 34.32 45.03 22.24
N TYR A 911 34.11 43.75 22.50
CA TYR A 911 35.00 42.89 23.29
C TYR A 911 35.46 41.68 22.47
N MET A 912 36.76 41.41 22.48
CA MET A 912 37.39 40.30 21.77
C MET A 912 38.30 39.49 22.70
N ASN A 913 38.19 38.16 22.66
CA ASN A 913 39.10 37.24 23.35
C ASN A 913 39.39 36.02 22.48
N ASP A 914 40.66 35.80 22.12
CA ASP A 914 41.08 34.73 21.20
C ASP A 914 40.32 34.79 19.86
N VAL A 915 40.54 35.89 19.12
CA VAL A 915 39.81 36.21 17.88
C VAL A 915 40.78 36.47 16.73
N GLN A 916 40.49 35.92 15.56
CA GLN A 916 41.34 36.05 14.37
C GLN A 916 40.56 36.61 13.17
N HIS A 917 41.30 37.17 12.20
CA HIS A 917 40.79 37.75 10.95
C HIS A 917 39.62 38.73 11.16
N VAL A 918 39.89 39.82 11.89
CA VAL A 918 38.88 40.81 12.27
C VAL A 918 38.92 42.02 11.36
N LEU A 919 37.78 42.37 10.77
CA LEU A 919 37.56 43.59 10.02
C LEU A 919 36.42 44.40 10.62
N PHE A 920 36.75 45.62 11.02
CA PHE A 920 35.83 46.67 11.45
C PHE A 920 36.05 47.89 10.56
N ASP A 921 35.07 48.23 9.73
CA ASP A 921 35.18 49.34 8.77
C ASP A 921 33.98 50.29 8.90
N ASN A 922 34.25 51.59 9.09
CA ASN A 922 33.22 52.61 9.34
C ASN A 922 32.33 52.26 10.55
N ILE A 923 32.95 51.90 11.68
CA ILE A 923 32.29 51.66 12.95
C ILE A 923 32.20 52.98 13.73
N ALA A 924 31.03 53.32 14.26
CA ALA A 924 30.82 54.51 15.07
C ALA A 924 30.43 54.15 16.51
N ILE A 925 31.38 54.24 17.44
CA ILE A 925 31.16 54.10 18.88
C ILE A 925 30.96 55.49 19.49
N ASN A 926 29.86 55.68 20.21
CA ASN A 926 29.56 56.92 20.92
C ASN A 926 28.98 56.64 22.31
N GLY A 927 29.76 56.94 23.34
CA GLY A 927 29.35 56.74 24.73
C GLY A 927 29.52 55.30 25.18
N THR A 928 30.44 55.08 26.11
CA THR A 928 30.67 53.81 26.82
C THR A 928 30.84 54.09 28.31
N ALA A 929 30.42 53.16 29.17
CA ALA A 929 30.72 53.27 30.60
C ALA A 929 32.15 52.85 30.92
N GLU A 930 32.77 52.04 30.06
CA GLU A 930 34.12 51.52 30.23
C GLU A 930 34.90 51.69 28.90
N GLN A 931 35.62 50.69 28.41
CA GLN A 931 36.41 50.82 27.19
C GLN A 931 35.53 50.99 25.94
N GLY A 932 36.06 51.63 24.90
CA GLY A 932 35.46 51.61 23.57
C GLY A 932 35.59 50.22 22.94
N ILE A 933 36.83 49.78 22.73
CA ILE A 933 37.18 48.44 22.24
C ILE A 933 38.13 47.77 23.24
N THR A 934 37.80 46.54 23.66
CA THR A 934 38.66 45.68 24.46
C THR A 934 39.05 44.44 23.66
N GLY A 935 40.32 44.04 23.69
CA GLY A 935 40.80 42.84 23.01
C GLY A 935 41.90 42.12 23.78
N VAL A 936 41.84 40.79 23.78
CA VAL A 936 42.87 39.90 24.31
C VAL A 936 43.14 38.80 23.28
N ASP A 937 44.40 38.55 22.94
CA ASP A 937 44.78 37.51 21.96
C ASP A 937 44.09 37.70 20.60
N VAL A 938 44.18 38.92 20.07
CA VAL A 938 43.56 39.28 18.80
C VAL A 938 44.60 39.21 17.69
N THR A 939 44.29 38.54 16.58
CA THR A 939 45.18 38.45 15.41
C THR A 939 44.53 39.10 14.20
N HIS A 940 45.32 39.87 13.43
CA HIS A 940 44.88 40.50 12.18
C HIS A 940 43.65 41.42 12.36
N LEU A 941 43.72 42.35 13.31
CA LEU A 941 42.73 43.40 13.51
C LEU A 941 42.86 44.50 12.45
N GLN A 942 41.82 44.71 11.66
CA GLN A 942 41.67 45.81 10.72
C GLN A 942 40.57 46.76 11.22
N LEU A 943 40.95 47.90 11.81
CA LEU A 943 40.03 48.97 12.23
C LEU A 943 40.17 50.18 11.29
N LEU A 944 39.23 50.29 10.35
CA LEU A 944 39.30 51.22 9.23
C LEU A 944 38.17 52.25 9.32
N ASN A 945 38.45 53.50 8.95
CA ASN A 945 37.48 54.59 8.77
C ASN A 945 36.49 54.80 9.93
N SER A 946 36.90 54.46 11.16
CA SER A 946 35.99 54.35 12.29
C SER A 946 36.05 55.58 13.21
N SER A 947 35.05 55.73 14.08
CA SER A 947 34.97 56.82 15.04
C SER A 947 34.65 56.24 16.42
N ILE A 948 35.50 56.50 17.40
CA ILE A 948 35.35 56.08 18.79
C ILE A 948 35.36 57.34 19.63
N VAL A 949 34.19 57.71 20.15
CA VAL A 949 33.99 59.00 20.83
C VAL A 949 33.34 58.79 22.19
N ASN A 950 33.77 59.57 23.19
CA ASN A 950 33.24 59.54 24.56
C ASN A 950 33.36 58.14 25.18
N ALA A 951 34.55 57.55 25.05
CA ALA A 951 34.82 56.21 25.58
C ALA A 951 35.27 56.30 27.04
N GLY A 952 34.52 55.68 27.94
CA GLY A 952 34.78 55.64 29.38
C GLY A 952 34.18 56.82 30.14
N ASN A 953 34.05 56.66 31.46
CA ASN A 953 33.65 57.66 32.44
C ASN A 953 34.58 57.75 33.68
N SER A 954 35.61 56.89 33.80
CA SER A 954 36.48 56.80 34.96
C SER A 954 37.97 56.67 34.61
N ILE A 955 38.82 56.44 35.61
CA ILE A 955 40.26 56.19 35.40
C ILE A 955 40.48 54.76 34.90
N ALA A 956 41.58 54.52 34.20
CA ALA A 956 41.92 53.25 33.59
C ALA A 956 41.01 52.81 32.42
N GLU A 957 40.35 53.78 31.80
CA GLU A 957 39.45 53.58 30.68
C GLU A 957 39.94 54.30 29.43
N SER A 958 39.84 53.58 28.31
CA SER A 958 40.51 53.91 27.06
C SER A 958 39.54 53.83 25.88
N GLY A 959 39.85 54.56 24.81
CA GLY A 959 39.18 54.37 23.54
C GLY A 959 39.38 52.95 23.01
N ILE A 960 40.63 52.48 23.02
CA ILE A 960 41.02 51.13 22.61
C ILE A 960 41.98 50.56 23.66
N LEU A 961 41.69 49.36 24.17
CA LEU A 961 42.51 48.59 25.10
C LEU A 961 42.77 47.20 24.50
N LEU A 962 44.02 46.91 24.14
CA LEU A 962 44.41 45.61 23.57
C LEU A 962 45.55 44.97 24.37
N ARG A 963 45.41 43.69 24.68
CA ARG A 963 46.47 42.84 25.19
C ARG A 963 46.79 41.76 24.17
N ASP A 964 48.08 41.56 23.92
CA ASP A 964 48.58 40.53 23.00
C ASP A 964 47.95 40.68 21.61
N LEU A 965 48.30 41.77 20.93
CA LEU A 965 47.89 42.01 19.55
C LEU A 965 48.87 41.29 18.63
N LEU A 966 48.44 40.19 18.04
CA LEU A 966 49.27 39.24 17.30
C LEU A 966 49.13 39.44 15.79
N GLY A 967 50.11 38.94 15.03
CA GLY A 967 50.05 38.85 13.59
C GLY A 967 51.22 39.55 12.90
N ILE A 968 51.84 38.83 11.96
CA ILE A 968 53.06 39.26 11.28
C ILE A 968 52.79 39.64 9.83
N GLN A 969 53.55 40.60 9.31
CA GLN A 969 53.37 41.11 7.95
C GLN A 969 53.55 40.03 6.87
N ALA A 970 54.52 39.13 7.01
CA ALA A 970 54.79 38.14 5.96
C ALA A 970 53.68 37.10 5.80
N GLU A 971 52.85 36.91 6.83
CA GLU A 971 51.67 36.04 6.76
C GLU A 971 50.43 36.79 6.25
N GLY A 972 50.55 38.09 5.94
CA GLY A 972 49.41 38.94 5.59
C GLY A 972 48.60 39.41 6.80
N ASN A 973 48.99 39.03 8.01
CA ASN A 973 48.23 39.24 9.24
C ASN A 973 48.59 40.55 9.97
N THR A 974 48.88 41.61 9.22
CA THR A 974 49.20 42.92 9.83
C THR A 974 47.99 43.48 10.56
N ASN A 975 48.17 44.12 11.72
CA ASN A 975 47.13 44.87 12.40
C ASN A 975 47.15 46.32 11.93
N VAL A 976 45.98 46.92 11.72
CA VAL A 976 45.83 48.25 11.11
C VAL A 976 44.76 49.05 11.86
N ILE A 977 45.10 50.28 12.23
CA ILE A 977 44.17 51.34 12.61
C ILE A 977 44.36 52.45 11.58
N SER A 978 43.39 52.63 10.68
CA SER A 978 43.54 53.56 9.56
C SER A 978 42.31 54.43 9.35
N GLY A 979 42.49 55.75 9.15
CA GLY A 979 41.35 56.66 8.94
C GLY A 979 40.43 56.75 10.17
N THR A 980 40.91 56.36 11.35
CA THR A 980 40.10 56.21 12.55
C THR A 980 40.26 57.41 13.46
N MET A 981 39.15 57.92 13.98
CA MET A 981 39.11 58.96 15.01
C MET A 981 38.87 58.32 16.38
N VAL A 982 39.77 58.53 17.32
CA VAL A 982 39.57 58.23 18.74
C VAL A 982 39.56 59.55 19.48
N ASN A 983 38.42 59.95 20.04
CA ASN A 983 38.25 61.29 20.57
C ASN A 983 37.55 61.27 21.92
N ASN A 984 38.00 62.12 22.84
CA ASN A 984 37.37 62.28 24.15
C ASN A 984 37.29 60.96 24.95
N SER A 985 38.35 60.15 24.91
CA SER A 985 38.49 58.97 25.80
C SER A 985 38.81 59.41 27.23
N ALA A 986 38.30 58.68 28.23
CA ALA A 986 38.35 59.06 29.65
C ALA A 986 39.77 59.20 30.22
N GLN A 987 40.71 58.34 29.80
CA GLN A 987 42.13 58.47 30.16
C GLN A 987 43.06 58.32 28.94
N ILE A 988 43.09 57.14 28.30
CA ILE A 988 44.04 56.84 27.22
C ILE A 988 43.29 56.70 25.89
N GLY A 989 43.85 57.23 24.80
CA GLY A 989 43.25 57.02 23.48
C GLY A 989 43.36 55.55 23.04
N VAL A 990 44.59 55.09 22.85
CA VAL A 990 44.91 53.70 22.46
C VAL A 990 45.96 53.13 23.39
N PHE A 991 45.62 52.07 24.11
CA PHE A 991 46.54 51.33 24.97
C PHE A 991 46.77 49.92 24.43
N ILE A 992 48.03 49.54 24.25
CA ILE A 992 48.42 48.20 23.83
C ILE A 992 49.48 47.65 24.76
N ARG A 993 49.28 46.44 25.24
CA ARG A 993 50.26 45.68 26.02
C ARG A 993 50.53 44.35 25.35
N ASN A 994 51.72 44.17 24.81
CA ASN A 994 52.14 42.93 24.18
C ASN A 994 53.09 42.16 25.10
N LEU A 995 52.62 41.02 25.62
CA LEU A 995 53.35 40.19 26.59
C LEU A 995 54.02 38.97 25.96
N LYS A 996 53.53 38.57 24.78
CA LYS A 996 54.04 37.45 24.00
C LYS A 996 54.18 37.85 22.53
N ARG A 997 54.59 36.88 21.70
CA ARG A 997 54.64 37.02 20.25
C ARG A 997 53.84 35.95 19.54
N THR A 998 53.53 36.15 18.26
CA THR A 998 53.02 35.06 17.41
C THR A 998 53.98 33.86 17.42
N SER A 999 53.47 32.70 17.86
CA SER A 999 54.27 31.49 18.13
C SER A 999 54.97 30.96 16.87
N GLY A 1000 56.28 30.68 16.96
CA GLY A 1000 57.03 29.92 15.96
C GLY A 1000 57.97 30.69 15.01
N VAL A 1001 57.93 32.04 14.98
CA VAL A 1001 58.76 32.82 14.02
C VAL A 1001 59.69 33.79 14.75
N LEU A 1002 60.97 33.41 14.93
CA LEU A 1002 61.96 34.19 15.70
C LEU A 1002 62.40 35.51 15.05
N ALA A 1003 62.13 35.71 13.76
CA ALA A 1003 62.71 36.82 12.99
C ALA A 1003 61.71 37.91 12.58
N GLN A 1004 60.42 37.79 12.93
CA GLN A 1004 59.37 38.72 12.50
C GLN A 1004 58.56 39.19 13.70
N ALA A 1005 58.35 40.50 13.80
CA ALA A 1005 57.58 41.11 14.87
C ALA A 1005 56.09 41.11 14.55
N ASP A 1006 55.26 40.97 15.59
CA ASP A 1006 53.87 41.36 15.51
C ASP A 1006 53.77 42.83 15.11
N ARG A 1007 52.87 43.18 14.20
CA ARG A 1007 52.87 44.50 13.56
C ARG A 1007 51.55 45.23 13.72
N LEU A 1008 51.64 46.51 14.11
CA LEU A 1008 50.55 47.47 14.08
C LEU A 1008 50.91 48.69 13.23
N GLU A 1009 50.00 49.06 12.33
CA GLU A 1009 50.05 50.30 11.56
C GLU A 1009 48.95 51.27 12.02
N ILE A 1010 49.32 52.47 12.47
CA ILE A 1010 48.40 53.56 12.79
C ILE A 1010 48.56 54.66 11.74
N THR A 1011 47.62 54.73 10.79
CA THR A 1011 47.75 55.65 9.65
C THR A 1011 46.54 56.56 9.47
N ASN A 1012 46.76 57.79 9.00
CA ASN A 1012 45.69 58.76 8.70
C ASN A 1012 44.64 58.89 9.81
N SER A 1013 45.06 58.71 11.08
CA SER A 1013 44.16 58.60 12.23
C SER A 1013 44.32 59.79 13.16
N THR A 1014 43.27 60.14 13.88
CA THR A 1014 43.29 61.25 14.85
C THR A 1014 43.00 60.70 16.23
N VAL A 1015 43.86 60.97 17.21
CA VAL A 1015 43.67 60.53 18.59
C VAL A 1015 43.78 61.71 19.55
N THR A 1016 42.76 61.87 20.39
CA THR A 1016 42.68 62.86 21.46
C THR A 1016 42.13 62.22 22.74
N ASN A 1017 42.54 62.74 23.90
CA ASN A 1017 42.01 62.35 25.22
C ASN A 1017 41.11 63.48 25.76
N SER A 1018 40.24 63.17 26.74
CA SER A 1018 39.28 64.13 27.31
C SER A 1018 39.90 65.11 28.31
N GLY A 1019 40.94 64.68 29.03
CA GLY A 1019 41.53 65.45 30.14
C GLY A 1019 40.57 65.74 31.30
N ASP A 1020 39.43 65.05 31.36
CA ASP A 1020 38.35 65.42 32.29
C ASP A 1020 38.52 64.80 33.70
N ASN A 1021 39.44 63.84 33.90
CA ASN A 1021 39.62 63.13 35.18
C ASN A 1021 41.09 62.89 35.60
N THR A 1022 41.94 62.37 34.71
CA THR A 1022 43.37 62.13 34.93
C THR A 1022 44.07 62.14 33.58
N ALA A 1023 45.17 62.88 33.46
CA ALA A 1023 45.99 62.89 32.26
C ALA A 1023 46.43 61.47 31.86
N GLY A 1024 46.29 61.12 30.58
CA GLY A 1024 46.76 59.87 30.00
C GLY A 1024 47.22 60.08 28.57
N ASP A 1025 47.95 59.14 27.98
CA ASP A 1025 48.56 59.33 26.67
C ASP A 1025 47.52 59.24 25.54
N ASN A 1026 47.82 59.84 24.38
CA ASN A 1026 47.01 59.54 23.19
C ASN A 1026 47.25 58.08 22.75
N VAL A 1027 48.49 57.62 22.71
CA VAL A 1027 48.83 56.23 22.44
C VAL A 1027 49.89 55.73 23.41
N THR A 1028 49.66 54.60 24.05
CA THR A 1028 50.65 53.87 24.85
C THR A 1028 50.83 52.46 24.29
N ILE A 1029 52.08 52.07 24.01
CA ILE A 1029 52.43 50.70 23.61
C ILE A 1029 53.51 50.16 24.53
N SER A 1030 53.14 49.18 25.35
CA SER A 1030 54.01 48.47 26.27
C SER A 1030 54.38 47.11 25.69
N VAL A 1031 55.67 46.87 25.45
CA VAL A 1031 56.22 45.61 24.96
C VAL A 1031 57.12 45.04 26.05
N ARG A 1032 56.64 44.01 26.74
CA ARG A 1032 57.35 43.42 27.90
C ARG A 1032 57.21 41.92 27.83
N ASP A 1033 58.30 41.17 27.94
CA ASP A 1033 58.21 39.70 27.99
C ASP A 1033 57.59 39.24 29.32
N ASP A 1034 56.67 38.27 29.24
CA ASP A 1034 56.23 37.50 30.39
C ASP A 1034 57.30 36.43 30.71
N PRO A 1035 57.77 36.29 31.97
CA PRO A 1035 58.76 35.29 32.39
C PRO A 1035 58.45 33.84 31.99
N SER A 1036 57.18 33.54 31.70
CA SER A 1036 56.71 32.22 31.28
C SER A 1036 56.61 32.02 29.76
N ASN A 1037 56.83 33.06 28.96
CA ASN A 1037 56.62 33.08 27.51
C ASN A 1037 57.90 33.43 26.72
N VAL A 1038 57.78 33.48 25.38
CA VAL A 1038 58.92 33.47 24.45
C VAL A 1038 59.18 34.85 23.84
N GLY A 1039 59.84 35.76 24.55
CA GLY A 1039 60.42 37.01 24.01
C GLY A 1039 59.48 37.85 23.15
N ALA A 1040 58.61 38.66 23.78
CA ALA A 1040 57.70 39.58 23.07
C ALA A 1040 58.42 40.43 22.02
N ASN A 1041 57.87 40.50 20.80
CA ASN A 1041 58.38 41.36 19.73
C ASN A 1041 57.25 42.14 19.06
N PHE A 1042 57.43 43.44 18.85
CA PHE A 1042 56.36 44.28 18.33
C PHE A 1042 56.90 45.41 17.46
N GLN A 1043 56.27 45.63 16.30
CA GLN A 1043 56.57 46.68 15.35
C GLN A 1043 55.40 47.64 15.25
N THR A 1044 55.63 48.88 15.65
CA THR A 1044 54.68 49.98 15.53
C THR A 1044 55.09 50.88 14.35
N VAL A 1045 54.18 51.10 13.42
CA VAL A 1045 54.35 52.04 12.30
C VAL A 1045 53.26 53.10 12.38
N VAL A 1046 53.65 54.37 12.44
CA VAL A 1046 52.73 55.51 12.50
C VAL A 1046 53.01 56.44 11.33
N SER A 1047 51.97 56.77 10.56
CA SER A 1047 52.13 57.71 9.44
C SER A 1047 50.89 58.50 9.05
N GLY A 1048 51.02 59.80 8.79
CA GLY A 1048 49.90 60.64 8.34
C GLY A 1048 48.86 60.90 9.42
N SER A 1049 49.17 60.60 10.69
CA SER A 1049 48.24 60.68 11.82
C SER A 1049 48.40 61.99 12.60
N SER A 1050 47.43 62.31 13.47
CA SER A 1050 47.43 63.47 14.35
C SER A 1050 47.14 63.07 15.79
N PHE A 1051 48.02 63.44 16.70
CA PHE A 1051 47.88 63.23 18.14
C PHE A 1051 47.73 64.60 18.81
N THR A 1052 46.74 64.74 19.68
CA THR A 1052 46.49 66.02 20.33
C THR A 1052 46.15 65.82 21.80
N GLY A 1053 47.00 66.38 22.66
CA GLY A 1053 46.79 66.42 24.10
C GLY A 1053 45.88 67.56 24.54
N VAL A 1054 45.52 67.55 25.82
CA VAL A 1054 44.75 68.61 26.48
C VAL A 1054 45.70 69.56 27.19
N ASN A 1055 45.47 70.87 27.06
CA ASN A 1055 46.33 71.92 27.63
C ASN A 1055 46.47 71.79 29.15
N GLY A 1056 47.71 71.89 29.66
CA GLY A 1056 48.01 71.87 31.09
C GLY A 1056 48.08 70.50 31.75
N GLU A 1057 48.05 69.41 30.98
CA GLU A 1057 48.08 68.03 31.47
C GLU A 1057 49.35 67.24 31.08
N ILE A 1058 49.74 66.25 31.88
CA ILE A 1058 50.92 65.39 31.67
C ILE A 1058 50.68 64.24 30.67
N SER A 1059 50.13 64.53 29.48
CA SER A 1059 49.80 63.51 28.46
C SER A 1059 50.86 63.38 27.37
N ASP A 1060 51.31 62.15 27.06
CA ASP A 1060 52.21 61.94 25.93
C ASP A 1060 51.43 61.69 24.64
N GLY A 1061 51.97 62.13 23.50
CA GLY A 1061 51.36 61.88 22.18
C GLY A 1061 51.49 60.40 21.82
N ILE A 1062 52.72 59.88 21.82
CA ILE A 1062 52.99 58.45 21.74
C ILE A 1062 53.99 58.07 22.82
N GLN A 1063 53.62 57.14 23.68
CA GLN A 1063 54.46 56.47 24.67
C GLN A 1063 54.78 55.04 24.19
N ILE A 1064 56.07 54.71 24.10
CA ILE A 1064 56.56 53.34 23.84
C ILE A 1064 57.41 52.89 25.02
N ASP A 1065 57.04 51.77 25.62
CA ASP A 1065 57.76 51.15 26.75
C ASP A 1065 58.26 49.75 26.37
N ALA A 1066 59.57 49.59 26.20
CA ALA A 1066 60.17 48.28 25.98
C ALA A 1066 60.89 47.77 27.25
N GLY A 1067 60.48 46.63 27.80
CA GLY A 1067 61.10 46.02 28.99
C GLY A 1067 61.34 44.52 28.82
N ILE A 1068 62.06 43.91 29.77
CA ILE A 1068 62.20 42.45 29.98
C ILE A 1068 62.32 41.66 28.66
N ASN A 1069 63.53 41.37 28.15
CA ASN A 1069 63.79 40.61 26.91
C ASN A 1069 63.08 41.05 25.61
N ALA A 1070 62.26 42.10 25.62
CA ALA A 1070 61.43 42.45 24.47
C ALA A 1070 62.23 43.09 23.33
N VAL A 1071 61.73 42.90 22.11
CA VAL A 1071 62.21 43.61 20.90
C VAL A 1071 61.12 44.55 20.39
N SER A 1072 61.34 45.85 20.52
CA SER A 1072 60.43 46.87 20.00
C SER A 1072 60.99 47.52 18.73
N GLN A 1073 60.15 47.73 17.72
CA GLN A 1073 60.51 48.45 16.50
C GLN A 1073 59.48 49.56 16.28
N LEU A 1074 59.95 50.77 16.00
CA LEU A 1074 59.10 51.94 15.86
C LEU A 1074 59.47 52.75 14.61
N SER A 1075 58.48 53.14 13.83
CA SER A 1075 58.63 54.11 12.72
C SER A 1075 57.53 55.16 12.83
N ILE A 1076 57.88 56.44 12.99
CA ILE A 1076 56.93 57.55 13.06
C ILE A 1076 57.29 58.58 11.99
N SER A 1077 56.40 58.79 11.02
CA SER A 1077 56.62 59.76 9.94
C SER A 1077 55.39 60.53 9.53
N ASN A 1078 55.54 61.70 8.91
CA ASN A 1078 54.43 62.52 8.40
C ASN A 1078 53.30 62.73 9.44
N THR A 1079 53.63 62.75 10.73
CA THR A 1079 52.67 62.78 11.83
C THR A 1079 52.69 64.15 12.50
N THR A 1080 51.52 64.59 12.96
CA THR A 1080 51.37 65.85 13.68
C THR A 1080 51.10 65.60 15.16
N PHE A 1081 51.76 66.36 16.03
CA PHE A 1081 51.55 66.34 17.48
C PHE A 1081 51.23 67.75 17.94
N ASN A 1082 50.20 67.92 18.76
CA ASN A 1082 49.77 69.22 19.26
C ASN A 1082 49.46 69.14 20.76
N ASN A 1083 49.94 70.11 21.53
CA ASN A 1083 49.59 70.28 22.94
C ASN A 1083 49.82 69.02 23.81
N ASN A 1084 50.79 68.18 23.42
CA ASN A 1084 51.21 67.05 24.25
C ASN A 1084 52.25 67.52 25.27
N ASN A 1085 52.31 66.89 26.44
CA ASN A 1085 53.41 67.08 27.38
C ASN A 1085 54.71 66.58 26.75
N THR A 1086 54.82 65.27 26.49
CA THR A 1086 55.83 64.73 25.57
C THR A 1086 55.19 64.32 24.26
N ALA A 1087 55.61 64.86 23.12
CA ALA A 1087 54.96 64.44 21.86
C ALA A 1087 55.31 62.98 21.50
N ILE A 1088 56.59 62.59 21.58
CA ILE A 1088 57.03 61.21 21.35
C ILE A 1088 57.96 60.79 22.47
N ASN A 1089 57.60 59.77 23.23
CA ASN A 1089 58.36 59.25 24.36
C ASN A 1089 58.69 57.77 24.14
N ILE A 1090 59.98 57.45 24.01
CA ILE A 1090 60.47 56.10 23.74
C ILE A 1090 61.36 55.69 24.90
N THR A 1091 60.93 54.70 25.68
CA THR A 1091 61.67 54.19 26.83
C THR A 1091 62.05 52.73 26.69
N GLY A 1092 63.20 52.39 27.27
CA GLY A 1092 63.77 51.04 27.27
C GLY A 1092 64.38 50.72 28.62
N ALA A 1093 64.04 49.56 29.17
CA ALA A 1093 64.49 49.13 30.48
C ALA A 1093 64.91 47.65 30.48
N ASN A 1094 65.62 47.23 31.54
CA ASN A 1094 66.11 45.85 31.69
C ASN A 1094 67.06 45.46 30.55
N ASN A 1095 66.77 44.42 29.77
CA ASN A 1095 67.60 43.94 28.65
C ASN A 1095 66.84 43.95 27.31
N SER A 1096 65.88 44.88 27.15
CA SER A 1096 65.13 45.05 25.91
C SER A 1096 66.00 45.65 24.80
N THR A 1097 65.56 45.47 23.55
CA THR A 1097 66.15 46.09 22.36
C THR A 1097 65.09 46.91 21.62
N THR A 1098 65.33 48.20 21.40
CA THR A 1098 64.43 49.06 20.61
C THR A 1098 65.11 49.63 19.37
N TYR A 1099 64.47 49.47 18.21
CA TYR A 1099 64.82 50.15 16.97
C TYR A 1099 63.83 51.27 16.70
N PHE A 1100 64.31 52.48 16.37
CA PHE A 1100 63.41 53.60 16.11
C PHE A 1100 63.81 54.43 14.88
N ASP A 1101 62.82 54.89 14.11
CA ASP A 1101 62.95 55.89 13.07
C ASP A 1101 61.85 56.93 13.28
N VAL A 1102 62.24 58.14 13.70
CA VAL A 1102 61.32 59.27 13.86
C VAL A 1102 61.71 60.31 12.85
N SER A 1103 61.02 60.35 11.72
CA SER A 1103 61.43 61.21 10.61
C SER A 1103 60.32 61.85 9.78
N ASN A 1104 60.60 63.04 9.26
CA ASN A 1104 59.70 63.79 8.39
C ASN A 1104 58.34 64.14 9.05
N ASN A 1105 58.35 64.43 10.36
CA ASN A 1105 57.15 64.89 11.06
C ASN A 1105 57.04 66.42 10.95
N PRO A 1106 56.01 66.95 10.24
CA PRO A 1106 55.96 68.35 9.84
C PRO A 1106 55.60 69.31 10.98
N ASN A 1107 55.08 68.79 12.10
CA ASN A 1107 54.71 69.60 13.25
C ASN A 1107 54.68 68.73 14.52
N ILE A 1108 55.66 68.89 15.40
CA ILE A 1108 55.73 68.32 16.73
C ILE A 1108 55.64 69.47 17.72
N ASN A 1109 54.49 69.65 18.36
CA ASN A 1109 54.26 70.77 19.26
C ASN A 1109 53.88 70.31 20.67
N THR A 1110 54.57 70.86 21.68
CA THR A 1110 54.40 70.48 23.09
C THR A 1110 53.98 71.62 24.01
N ASP A 1111 53.36 71.27 25.14
CA ASP A 1111 52.96 72.17 26.24
C ASP A 1111 53.83 71.91 27.49
N GLY A 1112 55.13 72.24 27.41
CA GLY A 1112 56.04 72.27 28.57
C GLY A 1112 56.90 71.03 28.84
N GLY A 1113 56.71 69.91 28.13
CA GLY A 1113 57.56 68.70 28.22
C GLY A 1113 58.46 68.47 26.98
N GLN A 1114 58.88 67.23 26.72
CA GLN A 1114 59.84 66.91 25.65
C GLN A 1114 59.20 66.83 24.25
N GLY A 1115 59.85 67.35 23.21
CA GLY A 1115 59.43 67.10 21.82
C GLY A 1115 59.55 65.62 21.45
N ILE A 1116 60.80 65.12 21.46
CA ILE A 1116 61.11 63.70 21.27
C ILE A 1116 62.02 63.25 22.40
N ASN A 1117 61.56 62.34 23.25
CA ASN A 1117 62.34 61.71 24.29
C ASN A 1117 62.74 60.28 23.90
N VAL A 1118 64.02 59.95 24.05
CA VAL A 1118 64.55 58.60 23.91
C VAL A 1118 65.39 58.27 25.14
N ALA A 1119 64.86 57.42 26.02
CA ALA A 1119 65.48 57.12 27.31
C ALA A 1119 65.77 55.63 27.48
N VAL A 1120 67.02 55.29 27.82
CA VAL A 1120 67.43 53.92 28.18
C VAL A 1120 67.85 53.83 29.64
N SER A 1121 67.45 52.74 30.28
CA SER A 1121 67.83 52.40 31.66
C SER A 1121 68.18 50.90 31.77
N GLY A 1122 68.86 50.51 32.85
CA GLY A 1122 69.30 49.11 33.05
C GLY A 1122 70.39 48.70 32.05
N SER A 1123 70.18 47.62 31.32
CA SER A 1123 71.07 47.08 30.28
C SER A 1123 70.43 47.09 28.87
N ALA A 1124 69.42 47.94 28.67
CA ALA A 1124 68.67 48.01 27.42
C ALA A 1124 69.52 48.62 26.29
N SER A 1125 69.22 48.24 25.05
CA SER A 1125 69.90 48.74 23.84
C SER A 1125 68.93 49.43 22.89
N MET A 1126 69.26 50.64 22.46
CA MET A 1126 68.48 51.41 21.50
C MET A 1126 69.31 51.88 20.31
N ILE A 1127 68.77 51.72 19.10
CA ILE A 1127 69.42 52.12 17.85
C ILE A 1127 68.41 52.79 16.93
N GLY A 1128 68.69 54.00 16.44
CA GLY A 1128 67.72 54.68 15.60
C GLY A 1128 68.15 55.98 14.94
N THR A 1129 67.19 56.61 14.24
CA THR A 1129 67.33 57.91 13.58
C THR A 1129 66.23 58.87 14.05
N ILE A 1130 66.60 60.14 14.25
CA ILE A 1130 65.68 61.27 14.43
C ILE A 1130 66.02 62.29 13.36
N ALA A 1131 65.20 62.44 12.31
CA ALA A 1131 65.56 63.30 11.19
C ALA A 1131 64.43 64.05 10.49
N ASN A 1132 64.70 65.26 9.98
CA ASN A 1132 63.75 66.06 9.20
C ASN A 1132 62.44 66.40 9.95
N ASN A 1133 62.48 66.53 11.27
CA ASN A 1133 61.31 66.90 12.06
C ASN A 1133 61.26 68.42 12.32
N VAL A 1134 60.05 68.97 12.45
CA VAL A 1134 59.82 70.34 12.91
C VAL A 1134 59.24 70.27 14.31
N ILE A 1135 59.99 70.75 15.30
CA ILE A 1135 59.72 70.60 16.73
C ILE A 1135 59.62 72.00 17.37
N ASP A 1136 58.49 72.29 18.00
CA ASP A 1136 58.16 73.59 18.58
C ASP A 1136 57.50 73.47 19.97
N SER A 1137 57.54 74.53 20.78
CA SER A 1137 56.88 74.55 22.09
C SER A 1137 56.02 75.80 22.28
N PHE A 1138 54.78 75.63 22.78
CA PHE A 1138 53.87 76.75 23.06
C PHE A 1138 54.15 77.45 24.41
N ASN A 1139 54.95 76.85 25.30
CA ASN A 1139 55.14 77.35 26.67
C ASN A 1139 56.55 77.91 26.89
N ALA A 1140 56.76 79.18 26.53
CA ALA A 1140 58.04 79.88 26.71
C ALA A 1140 58.50 80.05 28.18
N ASN A 1141 57.66 79.72 29.17
CA ASN A 1141 57.95 79.94 30.59
C ASN A 1141 58.45 78.69 31.35
N ASN A 1142 58.35 77.49 30.76
CA ASN A 1142 58.87 76.24 31.31
C ASN A 1142 59.26 75.29 30.16
N PRO A 1143 60.37 75.55 29.46
CA PRO A 1143 60.67 74.81 28.24
C PRO A 1143 61.32 73.47 28.60
N GLY A 1144 60.69 72.36 28.24
CA GLY A 1144 61.33 71.05 28.21
C GLY A 1144 62.46 70.98 27.18
N PHE A 1145 62.80 69.76 26.72
CA PHE A 1145 63.82 69.54 25.69
C PHE A 1145 63.17 69.21 24.33
N GLY A 1146 63.59 69.86 23.26
CA GLY A 1146 63.07 69.56 21.91
C GLY A 1146 63.40 68.13 21.48
N ILE A 1147 64.65 67.70 21.67
CA ILE A 1147 65.07 66.29 21.56
C ILE A 1147 65.88 65.95 22.82
N ASP A 1148 65.42 64.94 23.55
CA ASP A 1148 66.07 64.41 24.75
C ASP A 1148 66.55 62.99 24.51
N ALA A 1149 67.81 62.71 24.84
CA ALA A 1149 68.46 61.44 24.61
C ALA A 1149 69.22 61.02 25.88
N VAL A 1150 68.58 60.18 26.67
CA VAL A 1150 69.00 59.85 28.04
C VAL A 1150 69.53 58.42 28.10
N VAL A 1151 70.71 58.27 28.70
CA VAL A 1151 71.32 56.96 29.00
C VAL A 1151 71.60 56.86 30.49
N ASP A 1152 70.85 56.00 31.17
CA ASP A 1152 71.03 55.68 32.58
C ASP A 1152 71.61 54.27 32.79
N ALA A 1153 72.35 54.10 33.89
CA ALA A 1153 73.00 52.86 34.30
C ALA A 1153 73.94 52.26 33.23
N THR A 1154 73.67 51.05 32.75
CA THR A 1154 74.52 50.30 31.80
C THR A 1154 73.90 50.20 30.40
N GLY A 1155 72.89 51.03 30.10
CA GLY A 1155 72.21 51.04 28.81
C GLY A 1155 73.11 51.53 27.67
N SER A 1156 72.69 51.29 26.44
CA SER A 1156 73.36 51.78 25.23
C SER A 1156 72.36 52.45 24.29
N LEU A 1157 72.64 53.68 23.87
CA LEU A 1157 71.86 54.41 22.88
C LEU A 1157 72.76 54.86 21.72
N VAL A 1158 72.38 54.49 20.50
CA VAL A 1158 73.00 54.97 19.26
C VAL A 1158 71.93 55.64 18.41
N ALA A 1159 71.91 56.97 18.41
CA ALA A 1159 70.94 57.77 17.65
C ALA A 1159 71.64 58.64 16.59
N ARG A 1160 71.16 58.59 15.34
CA ARG A 1160 71.52 59.58 14.31
C ARG A 1160 70.51 60.72 14.35
N ILE A 1161 70.94 61.92 14.76
CA ILE A 1161 70.09 63.12 14.80
C ILE A 1161 70.51 64.03 13.63
N ASP A 1162 69.61 64.27 12.67
CA ASP A 1162 69.96 64.93 11.40
C ASP A 1162 68.84 65.86 10.87
N ASN A 1163 69.18 67.08 10.46
CA ASN A 1163 68.27 68.02 9.79
C ASN A 1163 66.91 68.28 10.50
N ASN A 1164 66.88 68.33 11.85
CA ASN A 1164 65.68 68.72 12.61
C ASN A 1164 65.65 70.24 12.84
N ILE A 1165 64.46 70.84 12.82
CA ILE A 1165 64.23 72.24 13.20
C ILE A 1165 63.63 72.24 14.60
N VAL A 1166 64.29 72.89 15.55
CA VAL A 1166 63.83 72.99 16.96
C VAL A 1166 63.73 74.46 17.35
N THR A 1167 62.54 74.91 17.79
CA THR A 1167 62.26 76.30 18.19
C THR A 1167 61.61 76.36 19.57
N ASP A 1168 61.85 77.46 20.30
CA ASP A 1168 61.19 77.79 21.57
C ASP A 1168 61.35 76.77 22.74
N PHE A 1169 62.41 75.95 22.70
CA PHE A 1169 62.87 75.06 23.79
C PHE A 1169 64.13 75.58 24.51
N SER A 1170 64.41 74.99 25.69
CA SER A 1170 65.63 75.21 26.47
C SER A 1170 66.84 74.68 25.69
N ILE A 1171 67.89 75.49 25.54
CA ILE A 1171 69.17 75.02 24.98
C ILE A 1171 69.93 74.30 26.11
N PRO A 1172 70.28 73.01 25.99
CA PRO A 1172 71.11 72.36 27.00
C PRO A 1172 72.51 73.01 27.00
N LEU A 1173 73.00 73.34 28.21
CA LEU A 1173 74.40 73.71 28.44
C LEU A 1173 75.24 72.47 28.69
#